data_AF-A0A1X7GWZ8-F1
#
_entry.id   AF-A0A1X7GWZ8-F1
#
_cell.length_a   1.000
_cell.length_b   1.000
_cell.length_c   1.000
_cell.angle_alpha   90.00
_cell.angle_beta   90.00
_cell.angle_gamma   90.00
#
_symmetry.space_group_name_H-M   'P 1'
#
loop_
_entity.id
_entity.type
_entity.pdbx_description
1 polymer ?
#
loop_
_entity_poly.entity_id
_entity_poly.type
_entity_poly.pdbx_seq_one_letter_code
_entity_poly.pdbx_strand_id
1 'polypeptide(L)'
;MCAGETALNIANYLDQVRAQYESGHATEHSYRPALFGLFQSIDPALAVINEPKKSEAGMPDFLFERAGVPLGWAEAKDIDKDVIRLKGYSIDQRKRYEKAYPNLIYTNGVDFEFIREGTSVHFVSIADFMGQLGGLQPLPDRFEELERQLKLFAEQKPISIRSAAKLAEMMAAKAAIIKDEIAIALADDPQFRSGLGGQFKSFKANLLPALEPGEFADIYAETITYGMFAARFHDLTPATFSRQEAMETLPASNPFLKGLFEYIAGPGLPKRLIYIVDDLVEVMRASDPHSLFRDFGKFTARNDPFVHFYEDFLAAYNPKKRKSRGVWYTPEPVVDFIVRAVDDVLKTEFGLPDGLADTSKVTVDWDTGQDDPKTGKPRTIKKEVHKVQILDPATGTGTFLAKAVQLISDRVKARAPGKWSSYVEEDLLPRLHGFELLMASYAMCHMKLDMMLGQTGYKPSANPPRLSVWLTNALEPAEREVRDLFFQPLAEEARGASEVKRQTPIMCVIGNPPYSGVSQNMGDWITGLIEDYKYVDGEHFGERKHWLQDDYVKFIRMGEHLIANNPSGGVLGFITNHGYLDNPTFRGMRWHLLKTFDKVWVLDLHGNANKQETPPDGLTDKNVFDIRQGVALIVAVRNPAKQESLGIVRHGELWGSREAKYSALWEGSLEALTSTPLPTEPKHFDFIVRNAASAAYEAGFAVRDLLRTNVTGIVTMGDGFIVADSASDLRNNLDYLLTSGCSEADLKSKFDLGKNYAKWVLSNKDSITVDDSLVVPMAYRPLDARWTYFDNRLLWRWRADVMRHLVRRPNLNLMLTRQTKDEVGALVVESIAAHKAFSAYDITYNFPLYLYPDEATEQSDAFASQHRTLNLDPKLYATICKAAGIHPADQAGPDHDFRAATGEARPSEVKVFDYIYGVLHAPAYRETFAEFLKIDFPRIPYPPSPEVFRHVSEKGEFLRRLHLMEPAVIGETLYPYHGEGDDVVASGYPKFEDGKVHINKDQYFADVPPVAWTFHIGGYQPAQKWLKDRRGRALSWDDIGHYQKIVKILLATDQIMKEIELPIETEPQSLPK
;
A
#
# COMPACT_ATOMS: atom_id res chain seq x y z
N MET A 1 -61.12 -33.13 15.73
CA MET A 1 -61.50 -32.07 16.70
C MET A 1 -61.24 -30.74 16.00
N CYS A 2 -62.31 -30.00 15.70
CA CYS A 2 -62.23 -28.71 15.04
C CYS A 2 -61.55 -27.70 15.98
N ALA A 3 -60.41 -27.15 15.57
CA ALA A 3 -59.85 -25.97 16.21
C ALA A 3 -60.70 -24.78 15.75
N GLY A 4 -61.50 -24.22 16.65
CA GLY A 4 -62.34 -23.06 16.38
C GLY A 4 -61.47 -21.85 16.05
N GLU A 5 -61.88 -21.09 15.03
CA GLU A 5 -61.38 -19.75 14.77
C GLU A 5 -61.61 -18.89 16.04
N THR A 6 -60.54 -18.51 16.73
CA THR A 6 -60.58 -17.41 17.69
C THR A 6 -60.85 -16.12 16.91
N ALA A 7 -62.11 -15.74 16.79
CA ALA A 7 -62.49 -14.45 16.22
C ALA A 7 -61.91 -13.31 17.07
N LEU A 8 -61.35 -12.30 16.41
CA LEU A 8 -60.83 -11.07 17.03
C LEU A 8 -61.98 -10.36 17.77
N ASN A 9 -62.02 -10.43 19.10
CA ASN A 9 -63.09 -9.84 19.89
C ASN A 9 -62.73 -8.41 20.33
N ILE A 10 -62.87 -7.46 19.40
CA ILE A 10 -62.56 -6.04 19.61
C ILE A 10 -63.46 -5.42 20.69
N ALA A 11 -64.71 -5.88 20.82
CA ALA A 11 -65.62 -5.45 21.88
C ALA A 11 -65.06 -5.77 23.27
N ASN A 12 -64.63 -7.02 23.49
CA ASN A 12 -64.01 -7.45 24.75
C ASN A 12 -62.67 -6.75 25.02
N TYR A 13 -61.86 -6.50 23.98
CA TYR A 13 -60.65 -5.68 24.10
C TYR A 13 -60.98 -4.27 24.59
N LEU A 14 -61.96 -3.61 23.96
CA LEU A 14 -62.34 -2.24 24.32
C LEU A 14 -62.94 -2.19 25.74
N ASP A 15 -63.71 -3.18 26.16
CA ASP A 15 -64.23 -3.27 27.53
C ASP A 15 -63.10 -3.36 28.57
N GLN A 16 -62.00 -4.06 28.26
CA GLN A 16 -60.81 -4.09 29.12
C GLN A 16 -60.12 -2.73 29.19
N VAL A 17 -59.96 -2.05 28.05
CA VAL A 17 -59.39 -0.70 27.99
C VAL A 17 -60.26 0.29 28.78
N ARG A 18 -61.59 0.20 28.64
CA ARG A 18 -62.57 1.00 29.38
C ARG A 18 -62.50 0.79 30.87
N ALA A 19 -62.48 -0.46 31.32
CA ALA A 19 -62.39 -0.79 32.75
C ALA A 19 -61.12 -0.20 33.38
N GLN A 20 -59.99 -0.24 32.66
CA GLN A 20 -58.74 0.38 33.12
C GLN A 20 -58.84 1.91 33.14
N TYR A 21 -59.44 2.52 32.12
CA TYR A 21 -59.62 3.97 32.06
C TYR A 21 -60.55 4.50 33.15
N GLU A 22 -61.72 3.86 33.34
CA GLU A 22 -62.73 4.22 34.35
C GLU A 22 -62.20 4.06 35.79
N SER A 23 -61.16 3.25 36.00
CA SER A 23 -60.50 3.11 37.32
C SER A 23 -59.83 4.40 37.81
N GLY A 24 -59.53 5.35 36.92
CA GLY A 24 -58.89 6.63 37.22
C GLY A 24 -57.41 6.55 37.63
N HIS A 25 -56.82 5.35 37.70
CA HIS A 25 -55.44 5.11 38.14
C HIS A 25 -54.52 4.52 37.05
N ALA A 26 -55.01 4.41 35.80
CA ALA A 26 -54.25 3.85 34.70
C ALA A 26 -53.16 4.81 34.18
N THR A 27 -52.03 4.23 33.76
CA THR A 27 -50.96 4.90 33.01
C THR A 27 -50.88 4.31 31.60
N GLU A 28 -50.09 4.89 30.71
CA GLU A 28 -49.84 4.32 29.36
C GLU A 28 -49.52 2.80 29.40
N HIS A 29 -48.69 2.35 30.34
CA HIS A 29 -48.34 0.93 30.47
C HIS A 29 -49.52 0.04 30.89
N SER A 30 -50.53 0.60 31.55
CA SER A 30 -51.71 -0.14 32.03
C SER A 30 -52.58 -0.69 30.89
N TYR A 31 -52.52 -0.10 29.69
CA TYR A 31 -53.28 -0.55 28.52
C TYR A 31 -52.53 -1.59 27.66
N ARG A 32 -51.21 -1.73 27.84
CA ARG A 32 -50.36 -2.62 27.05
C ARG A 32 -50.76 -4.10 27.13
N PRO A 33 -51.18 -4.66 28.29
CA PRO A 33 -51.66 -6.05 28.35
C PRO A 33 -52.88 -6.32 27.48
N ALA A 34 -53.83 -5.38 27.42
CA ALA A 34 -55.01 -5.50 26.57
C ALA A 34 -54.61 -5.42 25.07
N LEU A 35 -53.71 -4.49 24.72
CA LEU A 35 -53.16 -4.38 23.36
C LEU A 35 -52.38 -5.64 22.95
N PHE A 36 -51.59 -6.19 23.86
CA PHE A 36 -50.86 -7.45 23.64
C PHE A 36 -51.82 -8.59 23.34
N GLY A 37 -52.90 -8.74 24.13
CA GLY A 37 -53.94 -9.74 23.90
C GLY A 37 -54.63 -9.56 22.55
N LEU A 38 -54.96 -8.32 22.17
CA LEU A 38 -55.52 -8.00 20.85
C LEU A 38 -54.55 -8.42 19.73
N PHE A 39 -53.29 -8.03 19.83
CA PHE A 39 -52.27 -8.30 18.83
C PHE A 39 -51.96 -9.79 18.69
N GLN A 40 -51.93 -10.55 19.78
CA GLN A 40 -51.78 -12.00 19.74
C GLN A 40 -52.96 -12.71 19.09
N SER A 41 -54.16 -12.11 19.13
CA SER A 41 -55.36 -12.70 18.52
C SER A 41 -55.46 -12.49 17.00
N ILE A 42 -54.55 -11.72 16.38
CA ILE A 42 -54.60 -11.40 14.95
C ILE A 42 -54.41 -12.64 14.08
N ASP A 43 -53.37 -13.42 14.35
CA ASP A 43 -53.00 -14.60 13.59
C ASP A 43 -52.26 -15.57 14.52
N PRO A 44 -52.71 -16.85 14.66
CA PRO A 44 -52.03 -17.86 15.48
C PRO A 44 -50.56 -18.11 15.11
N ALA A 45 -50.15 -17.79 13.87
CA ALA A 45 -48.77 -17.93 13.41
C ALA A 45 -47.87 -16.70 13.73
N LEU A 46 -48.45 -15.64 14.30
CA LEU A 46 -47.75 -14.40 14.62
C LEU A 46 -47.28 -14.40 16.07
N ALA A 47 -45.96 -14.34 16.28
CA ALA A 47 -45.40 -14.10 17.60
C ALA A 47 -45.35 -12.59 17.85
N VAL A 48 -45.95 -12.17 18.96
CA VAL A 48 -45.95 -10.77 19.42
C VAL A 48 -45.07 -10.69 20.65
N ILE A 49 -44.12 -9.75 20.65
CA ILE A 49 -43.20 -9.48 21.75
C ILE A 49 -43.48 -8.08 22.27
N ASN A 50 -43.84 -7.96 23.54
CA ASN A 50 -43.90 -6.70 24.27
C ASN A 50 -42.52 -6.39 24.87
N GLU A 51 -42.03 -5.16 24.70
CA GLU A 51 -40.68 -4.72 25.13
C GLU A 51 -39.52 -5.59 24.57
N PRO A 52 -39.25 -5.54 23.25
CA PRO A 52 -38.15 -6.30 22.64
C PRO A 52 -36.72 -5.87 23.14
N LYS A 53 -35.63 -6.41 22.57
CA LYS A 53 -34.27 -5.93 22.89
C LYS A 53 -33.90 -4.68 22.06
N LYS A 54 -33.33 -3.65 22.70
CA LYS A 54 -33.02 -2.34 22.09
C LYS A 54 -32.04 -2.42 20.89
N SER A 55 -32.34 -1.65 19.82
CA SER A 55 -31.46 -1.39 18.67
C SER A 55 -30.95 0.07 18.65
N GLU A 56 -29.98 0.39 17.78
CA GLU A 56 -29.38 1.73 17.65
C GLU A 56 -30.38 2.84 17.27
N ALA A 57 -31.53 2.52 16.64
CA ALA A 57 -32.54 3.49 16.23
C ALA A 57 -33.57 3.86 17.33
N GLY A 58 -33.47 3.24 18.52
CA GLY A 58 -34.57 3.20 19.50
C GLY A 58 -35.53 2.05 19.19
N MET A 59 -36.45 1.70 20.09
CA MET A 59 -37.25 0.48 19.94
C MET A 59 -38.73 0.71 20.27
N PRO A 60 -39.66 0.39 19.34
CA PRO A 60 -41.09 0.42 19.59
C PRO A 60 -41.54 -0.56 20.67
N ASP A 61 -42.68 -0.30 21.30
CA ASP A 61 -43.22 -1.10 22.41
C ASP A 61 -43.55 -2.55 22.03
N PHE A 62 -43.91 -2.81 20.77
CA PHE A 62 -44.27 -4.14 20.26
C PHE A 62 -43.50 -4.50 19.00
N LEU A 63 -43.06 -5.76 18.91
CA LEU A 63 -42.51 -6.40 17.71
C LEU A 63 -43.43 -7.56 17.30
N PHE A 64 -43.71 -7.64 16.01
CA PHE A 64 -44.45 -8.74 15.39
C PHE A 64 -43.49 -9.54 14.51
N GLU A 65 -43.38 -10.84 14.75
CA GLU A 65 -42.50 -11.74 14.00
C GLU A 65 -43.21 -13.04 13.59
N ARG A 66 -42.80 -13.60 12.45
CA ARG A 66 -43.23 -14.92 11.99
C ARG A 66 -41.99 -15.72 11.64
N ALA A 67 -41.83 -16.89 12.25
CA ALA A 67 -40.64 -17.75 12.09
C ALA A 67 -39.30 -17.02 12.28
N GLY A 68 -39.22 -16.07 13.24
CA GLY A 68 -38.02 -15.30 13.54
C GLY A 68 -37.73 -14.12 12.60
N VAL A 69 -38.63 -13.83 11.66
CA VAL A 69 -38.52 -12.67 10.75
C VAL A 69 -39.46 -11.54 11.21
N PRO A 70 -38.94 -10.33 11.49
CA PRO A 70 -39.78 -9.17 11.82
C PRO A 70 -40.73 -8.80 10.67
N LEU A 71 -42.03 -8.73 10.96
CA LEU A 71 -43.10 -8.36 10.03
C LEU A 71 -43.59 -6.92 10.23
N GLY A 72 -43.49 -6.41 11.45
CA GLY A 72 -43.93 -5.06 11.78
C GLY A 72 -43.67 -4.71 13.23
N TRP A 73 -44.00 -3.47 13.58
CA TRP A 73 -43.84 -2.91 14.92
C TRP A 73 -45.08 -2.11 15.33
N ALA A 74 -45.30 -1.94 16.63
CA ALA A 74 -46.26 -0.97 17.12
C ALA A 74 -45.70 -0.15 18.27
N GLU A 75 -46.01 1.14 18.27
CA GLU A 75 -45.74 2.08 19.35
C GLU A 75 -47.07 2.46 20.02
N ALA A 76 -47.15 2.28 21.33
CA ALA A 76 -48.32 2.69 22.11
C ALA A 76 -48.11 4.09 22.71
N LYS A 77 -49.21 4.81 22.92
CA LYS A 77 -49.28 6.10 23.60
C LYS A 77 -50.39 6.07 24.64
N ASP A 78 -50.36 7.03 25.56
CA ASP A 78 -51.43 7.18 26.54
C ASP A 78 -52.76 7.55 25.85
N ILE A 79 -53.87 7.13 26.44
CA ILE A 79 -55.21 7.11 25.81
C ILE A 79 -55.77 8.51 25.51
N ASP A 80 -55.25 9.54 26.19
CA ASP A 80 -55.61 10.94 25.99
C ASP A 80 -54.72 11.66 24.95
N LYS A 81 -53.78 10.95 24.32
CA LYS A 81 -52.86 11.48 23.31
C LYS A 81 -53.36 11.22 21.90
N ASP A 82 -53.24 12.24 21.05
CA ASP A 82 -53.46 12.14 19.61
C ASP A 82 -52.28 11.40 18.96
N VAL A 83 -52.56 10.31 18.24
CA VAL A 83 -51.52 9.49 17.59
C VAL A 83 -51.02 10.07 16.27
N ILE A 84 -51.77 11.00 15.66
CA ILE A 84 -51.42 11.69 14.41
C ILE A 84 -50.73 13.03 14.73
N ARG A 85 -51.33 13.87 15.56
CA ARG A 85 -50.83 15.22 15.90
C ARG A 85 -50.04 15.22 17.21
N LEU A 86 -48.88 14.57 17.17
CA LEU A 86 -47.95 14.47 18.30
C LEU A 86 -47.27 15.82 18.62
N LYS A 87 -46.79 15.98 19.86
CA LYS A 87 -46.06 17.17 20.35
C LYS A 87 -44.71 16.79 20.97
N GLY A 88 -43.71 17.67 20.87
CA GLY A 88 -42.42 17.52 21.56
C GLY A 88 -41.59 16.32 21.09
N TYR A 89 -40.93 15.64 22.04
CA TYR A 89 -40.03 14.48 21.82
C TYR A 89 -40.67 13.35 20.98
N SER A 90 -41.99 13.18 21.05
CA SER A 90 -42.73 12.18 20.29
C SER A 90 -42.71 12.42 18.77
N ILE A 91 -42.50 13.66 18.30
CA ILE A 91 -42.37 13.96 16.86
C ILE A 91 -41.02 13.42 16.33
N ASP A 92 -39.94 13.65 17.07
CA ASP A 92 -38.60 13.20 16.68
C ASP A 92 -38.44 11.68 16.82
N GLN A 93 -39.13 11.07 17.80
CA GLN A 93 -39.27 9.61 17.89
C GLN A 93 -40.01 9.05 16.67
N ARG A 94 -41.18 9.62 16.31
CA ARG A 94 -41.97 9.18 15.16
C ARG A 94 -41.19 9.26 13.85
N LYS A 95 -40.52 10.37 13.56
CA LYS A 95 -39.67 10.50 12.35
C LYS A 95 -38.57 9.44 12.28
N ARG A 96 -37.97 9.08 13.42
CA ARG A 96 -36.97 8.00 13.47
C ARG A 96 -37.60 6.64 13.18
N TYR A 97 -38.76 6.36 13.76
CA TYR A 97 -39.46 5.08 13.57
C TYR A 97 -40.04 4.91 12.18
N GLU A 98 -40.64 5.95 11.60
CA GLU A 98 -41.13 5.94 10.21
C GLU A 98 -40.01 5.69 9.19
N LYS A 99 -38.79 6.17 9.48
CA LYS A 99 -37.61 5.92 8.64
C LYS A 99 -37.02 4.52 8.85
N ALA A 100 -37.07 4.01 10.08
CA ALA A 100 -36.43 2.75 10.47
C ALA A 100 -37.31 1.52 10.22
N TYR A 101 -38.63 1.66 10.32
CA TYR A 101 -39.57 0.55 10.35
C TYR A 101 -40.57 0.65 9.18
N PRO A 102 -40.48 -0.26 8.18
CA PRO A 102 -41.29 -0.19 6.97
C PRO A 102 -42.77 -0.55 7.15
N ASN A 103 -43.14 -1.18 8.28
CA ASN A 103 -44.53 -1.54 8.61
C ASN A 103 -44.77 -1.28 10.10
N LEU A 104 -45.52 -0.24 10.43
CA LEU A 104 -45.61 0.33 11.77
C LEU A 104 -47.05 0.71 12.13
N ILE A 105 -47.46 0.42 13.37
CA ILE A 105 -48.71 0.90 13.96
C ILE A 105 -48.41 1.93 15.04
N TYR A 106 -49.11 3.06 15.01
CA TYR A 106 -49.18 4.00 16.14
C TYR A 106 -50.57 3.92 16.76
N THR A 107 -50.66 3.72 18.07
CA THR A 107 -51.95 3.60 18.74
C THR A 107 -51.95 4.18 20.16
N ASN A 108 -53.08 4.72 20.59
CA ASN A 108 -53.35 5.10 21.98
C ASN A 108 -54.30 4.10 22.69
N GLY A 109 -54.63 2.97 22.02
CA GLY A 109 -55.57 1.96 22.48
C GLY A 109 -57.00 2.11 21.95
N VAL A 110 -57.36 3.25 21.36
CA VAL A 110 -58.69 3.45 20.72
C VAL A 110 -58.58 3.99 19.29
N ASP A 111 -57.51 4.73 19.00
CA ASP A 111 -57.11 5.17 17.68
C ASP A 111 -55.93 4.32 17.19
N PHE A 112 -55.97 3.91 15.92
CA PHE A 112 -54.96 3.09 15.28
C PHE A 112 -54.59 3.71 13.93
N GLU A 113 -53.36 4.20 13.82
CA GLU A 113 -52.76 4.66 12.58
C GLU A 113 -51.83 3.58 12.02
N PHE A 114 -52.08 3.14 10.79
CA PHE A 114 -51.26 2.17 10.08
C PHE A 114 -50.34 2.91 9.12
N ILE A 115 -49.04 2.72 9.27
CA ILE A 115 -47.98 3.40 8.49
C ILE A 115 -47.18 2.35 7.73
N ARG A 116 -47.03 2.55 6.42
CA ARG A 116 -46.21 1.70 5.54
C ARG A 116 -45.19 2.56 4.80
N GLU A 117 -43.93 2.17 4.88
CA GLU A 117 -42.80 2.85 4.23
C GLU A 117 -42.78 4.36 4.51
N GLY A 118 -43.03 4.73 5.77
CA GLY A 118 -43.09 6.13 6.23
C GLY A 118 -44.33 6.90 5.78
N THR A 119 -45.32 6.26 5.14
CA THR A 119 -46.57 6.89 4.70
C THR A 119 -47.76 6.31 5.48
N SER A 120 -48.63 7.19 6.01
CA SER A 120 -49.89 6.78 6.63
C SER A 120 -50.82 6.19 5.57
N VAL A 121 -51.14 4.90 5.68
CA VAL A 121 -51.99 4.18 4.71
C VAL A 121 -53.42 4.03 5.18
N HIS A 122 -53.66 4.04 6.48
CA HIS A 122 -54.99 3.89 7.04
C HIS A 122 -55.08 4.39 8.49
N PHE A 123 -56.27 4.82 8.91
CA PHE A 123 -56.54 5.24 10.28
C PHE A 123 -57.94 4.77 10.71
N VAL A 124 -58.04 4.16 11.88
CA VAL A 124 -59.31 3.69 12.47
C VAL A 124 -59.41 4.16 13.92
N SER A 125 -60.57 4.70 14.30
CA SER A 125 -60.94 4.95 15.69
C SER A 125 -62.10 4.04 16.08
N ILE A 126 -61.97 3.33 17.19
CA ILE A 126 -62.99 2.39 17.70
C ILE A 126 -63.77 2.92 18.90
N ALA A 127 -63.40 4.09 19.44
CA ALA A 127 -64.15 4.75 20.50
C ALA A 127 -63.91 6.26 20.51
N ASP A 128 -64.94 7.04 20.83
CA ASP A 128 -64.82 8.48 21.04
C ASP A 128 -64.42 8.78 22.49
N PHE A 129 -63.39 9.62 22.64
CA PHE A 129 -62.96 10.13 23.94
C PHE A 129 -63.78 11.36 24.36
N MET A 130 -64.70 11.19 25.32
CA MET A 130 -65.57 12.28 25.79
C MET A 130 -65.07 12.95 27.08
N GLY A 131 -63.82 12.69 27.50
CA GLY A 131 -63.22 13.22 28.72
C GLY A 131 -63.73 12.58 30.01
N GLN A 132 -63.29 13.10 31.17
CA GLN A 132 -63.51 12.48 32.50
C GLN A 132 -64.99 12.29 32.91
N LEU A 133 -65.93 13.03 32.30
CA LEU A 133 -67.37 12.96 32.61
C LEU A 133 -68.16 12.06 31.64
N GLY A 134 -67.59 11.70 30.48
CA GLY A 134 -68.28 10.95 29.41
C GLY A 134 -67.66 9.59 29.06
N GLY A 135 -66.45 9.30 29.57
CA GLY A 135 -65.75 8.04 29.35
C GLY A 135 -65.33 7.83 27.88
N LEU A 136 -65.02 6.57 27.55
CA LEU A 136 -64.81 6.12 26.18
C LEU A 136 -66.14 5.56 25.64
N GLN A 137 -66.70 6.20 24.62
CA GLN A 137 -67.92 5.73 23.98
C GLN A 137 -67.56 4.80 22.81
N PRO A 138 -67.96 3.53 22.82
CA PRO A 138 -67.61 2.59 21.75
C PRO A 138 -68.26 3.00 20.42
N LEU A 139 -67.55 2.72 19.31
CA LEU A 139 -68.04 2.86 17.94
C LEU A 139 -68.11 1.47 17.27
N PRO A 140 -69.15 0.65 17.54
CA PRO A 140 -69.20 -0.75 17.10
C PRO A 140 -69.09 -0.93 15.59
N ASP A 141 -69.65 0.01 14.80
CA ASP A 141 -69.60 -0.02 13.33
C ASP A 141 -68.17 0.07 12.76
N ARG A 142 -67.17 0.42 13.60
CA ARG A 142 -65.76 0.52 13.23
C ARG A 142 -64.95 -0.73 13.62
N PHE A 143 -65.53 -1.69 14.34
CA PHE A 143 -64.78 -2.86 14.83
C PHE A 143 -64.36 -3.77 13.68
N GLU A 144 -65.26 -4.08 12.75
CA GLU A 144 -64.91 -4.88 11.55
C GLU A 144 -63.83 -4.21 10.70
N GLU A 145 -63.78 -2.87 10.68
CA GLU A 145 -62.74 -2.12 9.99
C GLU A 145 -61.37 -2.34 10.63
N LEU A 146 -61.26 -2.14 11.95
CA LEU A 146 -60.01 -2.37 12.66
C LEU A 146 -59.56 -3.84 12.52
N GLU A 147 -60.50 -4.79 12.63
CA GLU A 147 -60.21 -6.21 12.44
C GLU A 147 -59.57 -6.48 11.08
N ARG A 148 -60.16 -5.92 10.01
CA ARG A 148 -59.64 -6.07 8.65
C ARG A 148 -58.25 -5.47 8.50
N GLN A 149 -57.99 -4.29 9.06
CA GLN A 149 -56.69 -3.63 8.95
C GLN A 149 -55.60 -4.35 9.74
N LEU A 150 -55.92 -4.89 10.92
CA LEU A 150 -54.99 -5.71 11.70
C LEU A 150 -54.63 -7.01 10.96
N LYS A 151 -55.61 -7.66 10.30
CA LYS A 151 -55.33 -8.81 9.42
C LYS A 151 -54.45 -8.43 8.23
N LEU A 152 -54.76 -7.33 7.54
CA LEU A 152 -53.93 -6.80 6.43
C LEU A 152 -52.51 -6.42 6.87
N PHE A 153 -52.34 -5.99 8.12
CA PHE A 153 -51.03 -5.72 8.71
C PHE A 153 -50.22 -7.01 8.91
N ALA A 154 -50.86 -8.10 9.35
CA ALA A 154 -50.23 -9.41 9.54
C ALA A 154 -50.02 -10.22 8.24
N GLU A 155 -50.74 -9.89 7.17
CA GLU A 155 -50.58 -10.48 5.83
C GLU A 155 -49.41 -9.87 5.03
N GLN A 156 -48.77 -8.82 5.54
CA GLN A 156 -47.67 -8.14 4.86
C GLN A 156 -46.47 -9.08 4.66
N LYS A 157 -45.90 -9.08 3.45
CA LYS A 157 -44.70 -9.89 3.12
C LYS A 157 -43.47 -9.40 3.91
N PRO A 158 -42.51 -10.29 4.22
CA PRO A 158 -41.24 -9.94 4.86
C PRO A 158 -40.54 -8.76 4.17
N ILE A 159 -39.89 -7.93 4.99
CA ILE A 159 -39.20 -6.70 4.62
C ILE A 159 -38.29 -6.90 3.40
N SER A 160 -38.55 -6.18 2.29
CA SER A 160 -37.66 -6.16 1.13
C SER A 160 -36.35 -5.44 1.48
N ILE A 161 -35.20 -6.10 1.32
CA ILE A 161 -33.86 -5.50 1.44
C ILE A 161 -33.64 -4.56 0.25
N ARG A 162 -33.75 -3.25 0.48
CA ARG A 162 -33.62 -2.19 -0.54
C ARG A 162 -32.29 -1.44 -0.53
N SER A 163 -31.33 -1.87 0.30
CA SER A 163 -30.00 -1.28 0.40
C SER A 163 -28.93 -2.32 0.07
N ALA A 164 -28.02 -1.98 -0.86
CA ALA A 164 -26.89 -2.82 -1.22
C ALA A 164 -25.95 -3.02 -0.02
N ALA A 165 -25.66 -1.95 0.72
CA ALA A 165 -24.88 -2.02 1.97
C ALA A 165 -25.53 -2.97 2.99
N LYS A 166 -26.87 -2.90 3.14
CA LYS A 166 -27.57 -3.79 4.09
C LYS A 166 -27.53 -5.25 3.66
N LEU A 167 -27.70 -5.52 2.37
CA LEU A 167 -27.55 -6.85 1.80
C LEU A 167 -26.12 -7.37 2.04
N ALA A 168 -25.11 -6.54 1.81
CA ALA A 168 -23.70 -6.86 2.01
C ALA A 168 -23.39 -7.22 3.48
N GLU A 169 -23.90 -6.44 4.45
CA GLU A 169 -23.79 -6.74 5.88
C GLU A 169 -24.41 -8.10 6.24
N MET A 170 -25.62 -8.38 5.74
CA MET A 170 -26.33 -9.63 6.03
C MET A 170 -25.63 -10.83 5.40
N MET A 171 -25.15 -10.69 4.16
CA MET A 171 -24.33 -11.68 3.48
C MET A 171 -23.02 -11.94 4.23
N ALA A 172 -22.33 -10.89 4.69
CA ALA A 172 -21.10 -11.01 5.45
C ALA A 172 -21.31 -11.77 6.77
N ALA A 173 -22.41 -11.49 7.48
CA ALA A 173 -22.77 -12.21 8.69
C ALA A 173 -23.00 -13.71 8.42
N LYS A 174 -23.72 -14.05 7.35
CA LYS A 174 -23.94 -15.46 6.96
C LYS A 174 -22.63 -16.12 6.50
N ALA A 175 -21.81 -15.44 5.73
CA ALA A 175 -20.50 -15.93 5.29
C ALA A 175 -19.57 -16.26 6.48
N ALA A 176 -19.64 -15.51 7.58
CA ALA A 176 -18.83 -15.76 8.77
C ALA A 176 -19.21 -17.09 9.42
N ILE A 177 -20.50 -17.34 9.55
CA ILE A 177 -21.03 -18.59 10.11
C ILE A 177 -20.70 -19.77 9.17
N ILE A 178 -20.87 -19.61 7.86
CA ILE A 178 -20.53 -20.63 6.87
C ILE A 178 -19.04 -21.01 6.98
N LYS A 179 -18.16 -20.02 7.10
CA LYS A 179 -16.72 -20.24 7.27
C LYS A 179 -16.42 -21.08 8.51
N ASP A 180 -16.99 -20.71 9.66
CA ASP A 180 -16.72 -21.39 10.92
C ASP A 180 -17.18 -22.85 10.85
N GLU A 181 -18.35 -23.12 10.26
CA GLU A 181 -18.85 -24.49 10.08
C GLU A 181 -18.04 -25.30 9.07
N ILE A 182 -17.53 -24.70 7.98
CA ILE A 182 -16.61 -25.39 7.06
C ILE A 182 -15.31 -25.76 7.77
N ALA A 183 -14.77 -24.85 8.59
CA ALA A 183 -13.55 -25.11 9.35
C ALA A 183 -13.76 -26.28 10.34
N ILE A 184 -14.90 -26.33 11.02
CA ILE A 184 -15.28 -27.45 11.89
C ILE A 184 -15.41 -28.74 11.07
N ALA A 185 -16.13 -28.71 9.94
CA ALA A 185 -16.32 -29.89 9.11
C ALA A 185 -15.00 -30.48 8.56
N LEU A 186 -14.01 -29.63 8.26
CA LEU A 186 -12.68 -30.06 7.86
C LEU A 186 -11.84 -30.59 9.03
N ALA A 187 -12.00 -30.01 10.22
CA ALA A 187 -11.34 -30.51 11.43
C ALA A 187 -11.86 -31.89 11.83
N ASP A 188 -13.17 -32.14 11.64
CA ASP A 188 -13.82 -33.43 11.86
C ASP A 188 -13.44 -34.49 10.80
N ASP A 189 -12.83 -34.08 9.69
CA ASP A 189 -12.32 -34.93 8.60
C ASP A 189 -10.80 -34.75 8.40
N PRO A 190 -9.96 -35.18 9.36
CA PRO A 190 -8.51 -34.95 9.33
C PRO A 190 -7.79 -35.65 8.17
N GLN A 191 -8.45 -36.61 7.51
CA GLN A 191 -7.91 -37.30 6.34
C GLN A 191 -8.47 -36.76 5.01
N PHE A 192 -9.36 -35.77 5.08
CA PHE A 192 -10.00 -35.10 3.95
C PHE A 192 -10.63 -36.11 2.97
N ARG A 193 -11.44 -37.03 3.48
CA ARG A 193 -12.13 -38.09 2.72
C ARG A 193 -13.54 -37.69 2.28
N SER A 194 -14.12 -36.68 2.93
CA SER A 194 -15.42 -36.11 2.56
C SER A 194 -15.36 -35.38 1.22
N GLY A 195 -16.51 -35.09 0.60
CA GLY A 195 -16.59 -34.28 -0.62
C GLY A 195 -15.95 -32.90 -0.44
N LEU A 196 -16.16 -32.26 0.72
CA LEU A 196 -15.55 -30.99 1.10
C LEU A 196 -14.02 -31.11 1.28
N GLY A 197 -13.55 -32.18 1.92
CA GLY A 197 -12.12 -32.48 2.03
C GLY A 197 -11.44 -32.75 0.68
N GLY A 198 -12.13 -33.41 -0.25
CA GLY A 198 -11.66 -33.60 -1.63
C GLY A 198 -11.53 -32.30 -2.40
N GLN A 199 -12.47 -31.37 -2.22
CA GLN A 199 -12.38 -30.03 -2.78
C GLN A 199 -11.20 -29.25 -2.20
N PHE A 200 -11.00 -29.28 -0.87
CA PHE A 200 -9.81 -28.70 -0.23
C PHE A 200 -8.50 -29.21 -0.84
N LYS A 201 -8.37 -30.54 -1.03
CA LYS A 201 -7.21 -31.15 -1.70
C LYS A 201 -7.02 -30.64 -3.12
N SER A 202 -8.09 -30.46 -3.87
CA SER A 202 -8.04 -29.97 -5.26
C SER A 202 -7.60 -28.51 -5.32
N PHE A 203 -8.12 -27.66 -4.43
CA PHE A 203 -7.69 -26.26 -4.28
C PHE A 203 -6.22 -26.14 -3.92
N LYS A 204 -5.77 -26.96 -2.97
CA LYS A 204 -4.36 -27.01 -2.57
C LYS A 204 -3.46 -27.47 -3.73
N ALA A 205 -3.89 -28.47 -4.50
CA ALA A 205 -3.09 -28.99 -5.61
C ALA A 205 -2.99 -28.02 -6.80
N ASN A 206 -4.10 -27.38 -7.17
CA ASN A 206 -4.22 -26.72 -8.48
C ASN A 206 -4.23 -25.18 -8.42
N LEU A 207 -4.46 -24.57 -7.26
CA LEU A 207 -4.59 -23.11 -7.13
C LEU A 207 -3.63 -22.51 -6.10
N LEU A 208 -3.58 -23.07 -4.88
CA LEU A 208 -2.81 -22.53 -3.76
C LEU A 208 -2.07 -23.66 -3.01
N PRO A 209 -0.83 -24.02 -3.40
CA PRO A 209 -0.06 -25.10 -2.78
C PRO A 209 0.16 -24.97 -1.26
N ALA A 210 0.23 -23.74 -0.76
CA ALA A 210 0.40 -23.42 0.66
C ALA A 210 -0.93 -23.27 1.43
N LEU A 211 -2.07 -23.61 0.83
CA LEU A 211 -3.39 -23.38 1.42
C LEU A 211 -3.62 -24.22 2.68
N GLU A 212 -4.02 -23.54 3.74
CA GLU A 212 -4.40 -24.16 5.01
C GLU A 212 -5.94 -24.30 5.16
N PRO A 213 -6.45 -25.25 5.97
CA PRO A 213 -7.89 -25.52 6.06
C PRO A 213 -8.74 -24.30 6.45
N GLY A 214 -8.25 -23.44 7.34
CA GLY A 214 -8.95 -22.22 7.75
C GLY A 214 -9.01 -21.15 6.65
N GLU A 215 -7.98 -21.08 5.79
CA GLU A 215 -7.96 -20.20 4.62
C GLU A 215 -8.88 -20.73 3.53
N PHE A 216 -8.93 -22.05 3.32
CA PHE A 216 -9.89 -22.67 2.43
C PHE A 216 -11.32 -22.42 2.89
N ALA A 217 -11.64 -22.61 4.18
CA ALA A 217 -12.98 -22.37 4.72
C ALA A 217 -13.48 -20.94 4.45
N ASP A 218 -12.57 -19.99 4.56
CA ASP A 218 -12.79 -18.57 4.34
C ASP A 218 -13.02 -18.23 2.85
N ILE A 219 -12.19 -18.72 1.94
CA ILE A 219 -12.38 -18.58 0.48
C ILE A 219 -13.68 -19.24 0.03
N TYR A 220 -13.97 -20.43 0.56
CA TYR A 220 -15.14 -21.21 0.18
C TYR A 220 -16.44 -20.51 0.64
N ALA A 221 -16.47 -19.98 1.87
CA ALA A 221 -17.62 -19.23 2.38
C ALA A 221 -17.92 -17.96 1.58
N GLU A 222 -16.89 -17.20 1.19
CA GLU A 222 -17.05 -16.07 0.26
C GLU A 222 -17.67 -16.54 -1.05
N THR A 223 -17.20 -17.67 -1.59
CA THR A 223 -17.67 -18.20 -2.87
C THR A 223 -19.13 -18.64 -2.84
N ILE A 224 -19.57 -19.35 -1.78
CA ILE A 224 -20.98 -19.70 -1.60
C ILE A 224 -21.83 -18.43 -1.59
N THR A 225 -21.36 -17.41 -0.86
CA THR A 225 -22.13 -16.18 -0.65
C THR A 225 -22.29 -15.38 -1.94
N TYR A 226 -21.20 -15.18 -2.69
CA TYR A 226 -21.24 -14.48 -3.98
C TYR A 226 -21.86 -15.31 -5.09
N GLY A 227 -21.67 -16.63 -5.11
CA GLY A 227 -22.34 -17.50 -6.06
C GLY A 227 -23.86 -17.49 -5.86
N MET A 228 -24.34 -17.42 -4.61
CA MET A 228 -25.77 -17.33 -4.32
C MET A 228 -26.33 -15.98 -4.77
N PHE A 229 -25.60 -14.90 -4.54
CA PHE A 229 -25.94 -13.58 -5.06
C PHE A 229 -25.97 -13.55 -6.59
N ALA A 230 -24.97 -14.15 -7.25
CA ALA A 230 -24.91 -14.27 -8.70
C ALA A 230 -26.11 -15.05 -9.24
N ALA A 231 -26.47 -16.17 -8.62
CA ALA A 231 -27.63 -16.96 -8.99
C ALA A 231 -28.94 -16.18 -8.81
N ARG A 232 -29.11 -15.52 -7.66
CA ARG A 232 -30.27 -14.67 -7.38
C ARG A 232 -30.42 -13.54 -8.39
N PHE A 233 -29.31 -13.01 -8.89
CA PHE A 233 -29.31 -11.98 -9.92
C PHE A 233 -29.82 -12.48 -11.29
N HIS A 234 -29.69 -13.77 -11.59
CA HIS A 234 -30.17 -14.38 -12.84
C HIS A 234 -31.55 -15.04 -12.69
N ASP A 235 -32.12 -15.03 -11.48
CA ASP A 235 -33.41 -15.62 -11.17
C ASP A 235 -34.57 -14.66 -11.54
N LEU A 236 -35.39 -15.08 -12.50
CA LEU A 236 -36.59 -14.35 -12.94
C LEU A 236 -37.84 -14.71 -12.11
N THR A 237 -37.71 -15.56 -11.08
CA THR A 237 -38.80 -16.06 -10.23
C THR A 237 -38.62 -15.68 -8.74
N PRO A 238 -38.83 -14.40 -8.37
CA PRO A 238 -38.45 -13.87 -7.07
C PRO A 238 -38.96 -14.62 -5.83
N ALA A 239 -40.10 -15.30 -5.95
CA ALA A 239 -40.83 -15.88 -4.84
C ALA A 239 -40.38 -17.30 -4.46
N THR A 240 -39.64 -18.03 -5.31
CA THR A 240 -39.34 -19.46 -5.09
C THR A 240 -37.86 -19.77 -4.79
N PHE A 241 -36.98 -18.75 -4.89
CA PHE A 241 -35.51 -18.90 -4.83
C PHE A 241 -35.06 -19.93 -3.78
N SER A 242 -34.29 -20.92 -4.23
CA SER A 242 -33.79 -22.04 -3.41
C SER A 242 -32.35 -22.42 -3.79
N ARG A 243 -31.70 -23.29 -3.01
CA ARG A 243 -30.37 -23.84 -3.39
C ARG A 243 -30.41 -24.54 -4.76
N GLN A 244 -31.50 -25.23 -5.07
CA GLN A 244 -31.69 -25.93 -6.35
C GLN A 244 -31.84 -24.93 -7.50
N GLU A 245 -32.70 -23.93 -7.33
CA GLU A 245 -32.86 -22.87 -8.34
C GLU A 245 -31.58 -22.05 -8.49
N ALA A 246 -30.80 -21.86 -7.43
CA ALA A 246 -29.51 -21.18 -7.50
C ALA A 246 -28.53 -21.93 -8.43
N MET A 247 -28.48 -23.25 -8.34
CA MET A 247 -27.68 -24.08 -9.26
C MET A 247 -28.16 -23.98 -10.72
N GLU A 248 -29.48 -23.91 -10.93
CA GLU A 248 -30.09 -23.87 -12.27
C GLU A 248 -29.96 -22.51 -12.97
N THR A 249 -30.01 -21.42 -12.19
CA THR A 249 -29.97 -20.04 -12.67
C THR A 249 -28.55 -19.52 -12.93
N LEU A 250 -27.52 -20.16 -12.37
CA LEU A 250 -26.13 -19.83 -12.68
C LEU A 250 -25.85 -20.01 -14.19
N PRO A 251 -25.27 -19.00 -14.87
CA PRO A 251 -25.00 -19.06 -16.30
C PRO A 251 -24.12 -20.25 -16.71
N ALA A 252 -24.46 -20.89 -17.84
CA ALA A 252 -23.66 -21.97 -18.42
C ALA A 252 -22.23 -21.53 -18.82
N SER A 253 -22.01 -20.22 -18.99
CA SER A 253 -20.70 -19.62 -19.26
C SER A 253 -19.74 -19.69 -18.05
N ASN A 254 -20.23 -20.00 -16.84
CA ASN A 254 -19.42 -20.20 -15.63
C ASN A 254 -19.57 -21.63 -15.06
N PRO A 255 -18.92 -22.64 -15.70
CA PRO A 255 -19.04 -24.04 -15.31
C PRO A 255 -18.48 -24.31 -13.91
N PHE A 256 -17.47 -23.54 -13.47
CA PHE A 256 -16.88 -23.66 -12.14
C PHE A 256 -17.91 -23.39 -11.03
N LEU A 257 -18.58 -22.23 -11.05
CA LEU A 257 -19.58 -21.89 -10.02
C LEU A 257 -20.76 -22.86 -10.08
N LYS A 258 -21.17 -23.26 -11.29
CA LYS A 258 -22.25 -24.23 -11.45
C LYS A 258 -21.92 -25.58 -10.81
N GLY A 259 -20.74 -26.14 -11.09
CA GLY A 259 -20.28 -27.39 -10.48
C GLY A 259 -20.08 -27.29 -8.97
N LEU A 260 -19.71 -26.12 -8.45
CA LEU A 260 -19.69 -25.88 -7.00
C LEU A 260 -21.11 -25.91 -6.41
N PHE A 261 -22.08 -25.29 -7.09
CA PHE A 261 -23.48 -25.24 -6.64
C PHE A 261 -24.22 -26.57 -6.80
N GLU A 262 -23.79 -27.45 -7.70
CA GLU A 262 -24.23 -28.86 -7.74
C GLU A 262 -23.92 -29.57 -6.41
N TYR A 263 -22.73 -29.33 -5.83
CA TYR A 263 -22.40 -29.85 -4.51
C TYR A 263 -23.22 -29.20 -3.38
N ILE A 264 -23.46 -27.88 -3.45
CA ILE A 264 -24.22 -27.12 -2.44
C ILE A 264 -25.71 -27.49 -2.45
N ALA A 265 -26.30 -27.72 -3.62
CA ALA A 265 -27.68 -28.17 -3.77
C ALA A 265 -27.82 -29.67 -3.46
N GLY A 266 -26.76 -30.45 -3.66
CA GLY A 266 -26.77 -31.90 -3.53
C GLY A 266 -26.85 -32.44 -2.09
N PRO A 267 -27.13 -33.75 -1.95
CA PRO A 267 -27.25 -34.42 -0.64
C PRO A 267 -25.91 -34.63 0.08
N GLY A 268 -24.78 -34.35 -0.59
CA GLY A 268 -23.43 -34.50 -0.05
C GLY A 268 -22.96 -33.34 0.83
N LEU A 269 -23.76 -32.26 0.95
CA LEU A 269 -23.47 -31.13 1.82
C LEU A 269 -23.70 -31.51 3.30
N PRO A 270 -22.75 -31.23 4.22
CA PRO A 270 -22.95 -31.46 5.65
C PRO A 270 -24.24 -30.85 6.18
N LYS A 271 -25.00 -31.61 6.99
CA LYS A 271 -26.31 -31.17 7.53
C LYS A 271 -26.27 -29.83 8.25
N ARG A 272 -25.15 -29.50 8.91
CA ARG A 272 -24.95 -28.22 9.60
C ARG A 272 -24.90 -27.04 8.61
N LEU A 273 -24.28 -27.24 7.45
CA LEU A 273 -24.19 -26.23 6.40
C LEU A 273 -25.51 -26.00 5.68
N ILE A 274 -26.36 -27.03 5.56
CA ILE A 274 -27.67 -26.92 4.89
C ILE A 274 -28.50 -25.77 5.47
N TYR A 275 -28.68 -25.73 6.79
CA TYR A 275 -29.52 -24.71 7.44
C TYR A 275 -28.98 -23.29 7.23
N ILE A 276 -27.67 -23.11 7.26
CA ILE A 276 -27.05 -21.78 7.14
C ILE A 276 -27.09 -21.29 5.68
N VAL A 277 -26.94 -22.20 4.71
CA VAL A 277 -27.08 -21.86 3.30
C VAL A 277 -28.55 -21.59 2.96
N ASP A 278 -29.51 -22.33 3.53
CA ASP A 278 -30.94 -22.04 3.38
C ASP A 278 -31.30 -20.69 4.03
N ASP A 279 -30.70 -20.33 5.16
CA ASP A 279 -30.80 -18.99 5.74
C ASP A 279 -30.27 -17.90 4.81
N LEU A 280 -29.16 -18.15 4.09
CA LEU A 280 -28.65 -17.23 3.07
C LEU A 280 -29.62 -17.12 1.89
N VAL A 281 -30.28 -18.22 1.49
CA VAL A 281 -31.35 -18.19 0.49
C VAL A 281 -32.50 -17.28 0.93
N GLU A 282 -32.91 -17.33 2.20
CA GLU A 282 -33.96 -16.44 2.71
C GLU A 282 -33.54 -14.96 2.69
N VAL A 283 -32.26 -14.66 2.99
CA VAL A 283 -31.71 -13.30 2.78
C VAL A 283 -31.82 -12.88 1.31
N MET A 284 -31.50 -13.79 0.37
CA MET A 284 -31.60 -13.51 -1.07
C MET A 284 -33.04 -13.34 -1.55
N ARG A 285 -34.00 -14.13 -1.04
CA ARG A 285 -35.44 -14.00 -1.31
C ARG A 285 -35.98 -12.66 -0.84
N ALA A 286 -35.50 -12.16 0.30
CA ALA A 286 -35.84 -10.85 0.80
C ALA A 286 -35.21 -9.70 0.00
N SER A 287 -34.25 -9.98 -0.90
CA SER A 287 -33.58 -8.97 -1.72
C SER A 287 -34.12 -8.92 -3.17
N ASP A 288 -34.04 -7.75 -3.79
CA ASP A 288 -34.26 -7.53 -5.23
C ASP A 288 -32.97 -6.95 -5.85
N PRO A 289 -32.02 -7.81 -6.28
CA PRO A 289 -30.74 -7.33 -6.82
C PRO A 289 -30.90 -6.43 -8.05
N HIS A 290 -31.85 -6.67 -8.94
CA HIS A 290 -32.04 -5.80 -10.10
C HIS A 290 -32.42 -4.37 -9.70
N SER A 291 -33.24 -4.21 -8.65
CA SER A 291 -33.52 -2.88 -8.11
C SER A 291 -32.32 -2.26 -7.39
N LEU A 292 -31.54 -3.06 -6.65
CA LEU A 292 -30.34 -2.59 -5.93
C LEU A 292 -29.24 -2.06 -6.86
N PHE A 293 -29.18 -2.60 -8.08
CA PHE A 293 -28.15 -2.30 -9.07
C PHE A 293 -28.73 -1.63 -10.34
N ARG A 294 -29.89 -0.97 -10.25
CA ARG A 294 -30.64 -0.41 -11.40
C ARG A 294 -29.86 0.64 -12.23
N ASP A 295 -28.99 1.41 -11.60
CA ASP A 295 -28.16 2.43 -12.27
C ASP A 295 -26.88 1.86 -12.91
N PHE A 296 -26.72 0.54 -12.92
CA PHE A 296 -25.61 -0.14 -13.57
C PHE A 296 -25.61 0.11 -15.09
N GLY A 297 -24.54 0.71 -15.61
CA GLY A 297 -24.38 1.04 -17.03
C GLY A 297 -24.28 2.54 -17.33
N LYS A 298 -24.58 3.42 -16.37
CA LYS A 298 -24.11 4.81 -16.44
C LYS A 298 -22.67 4.82 -15.97
N PHE A 299 -21.73 4.64 -16.91
CA PHE A 299 -20.33 5.03 -16.76
C PHE A 299 -20.27 6.53 -16.40
N THR A 300 -20.51 6.80 -15.12
CA THR A 300 -20.49 8.10 -14.48
C THR A 300 -19.32 8.02 -13.54
N ALA A 301 -18.50 9.06 -13.56
CA ALA A 301 -17.14 9.09 -13.03
C ALA A 301 -16.94 8.73 -11.54
N ARG A 302 -17.95 8.22 -10.82
CA ARG A 302 -17.88 7.97 -9.37
C ARG A 302 -18.42 6.67 -8.78
N ASN A 303 -19.24 5.82 -9.41
CA ASN A 303 -19.77 4.66 -8.68
C ASN A 303 -19.95 3.43 -9.58
N ASP A 304 -19.06 2.42 -9.50
CA ASP A 304 -19.38 1.05 -9.92
C ASP A 304 -20.12 0.37 -8.75
N PRO A 305 -21.45 0.18 -8.84
CA PRO A 305 -22.25 -0.29 -7.72
C PRO A 305 -21.82 -1.66 -7.19
N PHE A 306 -21.27 -2.54 -8.04
CA PHE A 306 -20.78 -3.86 -7.64
C PHE A 306 -19.48 -3.79 -6.84
N VAL A 307 -18.64 -2.81 -7.14
CA VAL A 307 -17.39 -2.57 -6.41
C VAL A 307 -17.71 -2.05 -5.01
N HIS A 308 -18.61 -1.06 -4.89
CA HIS A 308 -19.05 -0.59 -3.58
C HIS A 308 -19.70 -1.69 -2.77
N PHE A 309 -20.54 -2.51 -3.39
CA PHE A 309 -21.13 -3.67 -2.72
C PHE A 309 -20.09 -4.68 -2.24
N TYR A 310 -19.08 -4.97 -3.06
CA TYR A 310 -17.96 -5.84 -2.67
C TYR A 310 -17.14 -5.22 -1.52
N GLU A 311 -16.90 -3.91 -1.55
CA GLU A 311 -16.22 -3.19 -0.47
C GLU A 311 -17.01 -3.22 0.83
N ASP A 312 -18.33 -2.95 0.79
CA ASP A 312 -19.21 -3.00 1.95
C ASP A 312 -19.24 -4.40 2.56
N PHE A 313 -19.29 -5.44 1.72
CA PHE A 313 -19.23 -6.83 2.17
C PHE A 313 -17.89 -7.12 2.84
N LEU A 314 -16.76 -6.79 2.20
CA LEU A 314 -15.44 -7.06 2.77
C LEU A 314 -15.21 -6.29 4.07
N ALA A 315 -15.69 -5.05 4.14
CA ALA A 315 -15.63 -4.24 5.35
C ALA A 315 -16.42 -4.89 6.49
N ALA A 316 -17.61 -5.42 6.21
CA ALA A 316 -18.41 -6.13 7.20
C ALA A 316 -17.86 -7.53 7.55
N TYR A 317 -17.31 -8.25 6.58
CA TYR A 317 -16.86 -9.63 6.73
C TYR A 317 -15.47 -9.74 7.37
N ASN A 318 -14.49 -8.98 6.87
CA ASN A 318 -13.13 -8.98 7.39
C ASN A 318 -12.40 -7.65 7.07
N PRO A 319 -12.48 -6.65 7.97
CA PRO A 319 -11.87 -5.32 7.76
C PRO A 319 -10.35 -5.35 7.49
N LYS A 320 -9.64 -6.37 7.99
CA LYS A 320 -8.18 -6.52 7.81
C LYS A 320 -7.82 -7.01 6.41
N LYS A 321 -8.71 -7.72 5.72
CA LYS A 321 -8.46 -8.25 4.36
C LYS A 321 -8.29 -7.19 3.30
N ARG A 322 -8.98 -6.05 3.44
CA ARG A 322 -8.89 -4.93 2.47
C ARG A 322 -7.44 -4.49 2.27
N LYS A 323 -6.67 -4.34 3.36
CA LYS A 323 -5.25 -3.97 3.31
C LYS A 323 -4.33 -5.12 2.90
N SER A 324 -4.68 -6.38 3.23
CA SER A 324 -3.79 -7.53 2.99
C SER A 324 -3.91 -8.12 1.59
N ARG A 325 -5.04 -7.94 0.88
CA ARG A 325 -5.24 -8.48 -0.48
C ARG A 325 -4.94 -7.48 -1.61
N GLY A 326 -4.67 -6.21 -1.31
CA GLY A 326 -4.19 -5.22 -2.30
C GLY A 326 -5.16 -4.91 -3.46
N VAL A 327 -6.43 -5.28 -3.34
CA VAL A 327 -7.45 -5.07 -4.39
C VAL A 327 -7.93 -3.62 -4.33
N TRP A 328 -7.42 -2.79 -5.23
CA TRP A 328 -7.88 -1.41 -5.40
C TRP A 328 -8.73 -1.31 -6.66
N TYR A 329 -9.89 -0.67 -6.53
CA TYR A 329 -10.68 -0.30 -7.70
C TYR A 329 -9.87 0.60 -8.62
N THR A 330 -9.82 0.26 -9.90
CA THR A 330 -9.14 1.09 -10.90
C THR A 330 -10.11 2.15 -11.41
N PRO A 331 -9.80 3.45 -11.24
CA PRO A 331 -10.67 4.52 -11.71
C PRO A 331 -10.95 4.38 -13.20
N GLU A 332 -12.21 4.61 -13.59
CA GLU A 332 -12.64 4.53 -14.99
C GLU A 332 -11.78 5.35 -15.97
N PRO A 333 -11.38 6.61 -15.69
CA PRO A 333 -10.57 7.39 -16.63
C PRO A 333 -9.21 6.72 -16.93
N VAL A 334 -8.63 6.02 -15.94
CA VAL A 334 -7.38 5.27 -16.10
C VAL A 334 -7.59 4.06 -17.00
N VAL A 335 -8.64 3.27 -16.74
CA VAL A 335 -8.97 2.07 -17.52
C VAL A 335 -9.26 2.45 -18.97
N ASP A 336 -10.11 3.46 -19.17
CA ASP A 336 -10.46 3.97 -20.49
C ASP A 336 -9.23 4.44 -21.26
N PHE A 337 -8.35 5.24 -20.63
CA PHE A 337 -7.14 5.72 -21.27
C PHE A 337 -6.22 4.57 -21.71
N ILE A 338 -5.96 3.58 -20.86
CA ILE A 338 -5.10 2.44 -21.23
C ILE A 338 -5.71 1.65 -22.39
N VAL A 339 -7.01 1.34 -22.33
CA VAL A 339 -7.68 0.56 -23.39
C VAL A 339 -7.68 1.32 -24.73
N ARG A 340 -7.92 2.64 -24.71
CA ARG A 340 -7.79 3.49 -25.91
C ARG A 340 -6.36 3.56 -26.41
N ALA A 341 -5.38 3.73 -25.53
CA ALA A 341 -3.97 3.81 -25.89
C ALA A 341 -3.49 2.51 -26.56
N VAL A 342 -3.87 1.34 -26.02
CA VAL A 342 -3.58 0.05 -26.65
C VAL A 342 -4.27 -0.08 -28.00
N ASP A 343 -5.54 0.30 -28.11
CA ASP A 343 -6.28 0.29 -29.37
C ASP A 343 -5.65 1.19 -30.43
N ASP A 344 -5.14 2.36 -30.05
CA ASP A 344 -4.45 3.29 -30.93
C ASP A 344 -3.08 2.75 -31.36
N VAL A 345 -2.30 2.16 -30.44
CA VAL A 345 -1.03 1.48 -30.77
C VAL A 345 -1.23 0.35 -31.77
N LEU A 346 -2.31 -0.43 -31.67
CA LEU A 346 -2.64 -1.47 -32.67
C LEU A 346 -2.85 -0.88 -34.07
N LYS A 347 -3.45 0.32 -34.16
CA LYS A 347 -3.65 1.01 -35.44
C LYS A 347 -2.36 1.60 -35.98
N THR A 348 -1.60 2.30 -35.14
CA THR A 348 -0.46 3.11 -35.57
C THR A 348 0.83 2.31 -35.74
N GLU A 349 1.11 1.34 -34.86
CA GLU A 349 2.37 0.57 -34.88
C GLU A 349 2.20 -0.78 -35.61
N PHE A 350 1.02 -1.42 -35.53
CA PHE A 350 0.78 -2.73 -36.15
C PHE A 350 -0.01 -2.68 -37.47
N GLY A 351 -0.51 -1.51 -37.86
CA GLY A 351 -1.30 -1.34 -39.08
C GLY A 351 -2.63 -2.07 -39.06
N LEU A 352 -3.24 -2.27 -37.89
CA LEU A 352 -4.54 -2.91 -37.72
C LEU A 352 -5.63 -1.82 -37.61
N PRO A 353 -6.32 -1.43 -38.70
CA PRO A 353 -7.23 -0.28 -38.70
C PRO A 353 -8.43 -0.43 -37.76
N ASP A 354 -8.88 -1.66 -37.55
CA ASP A 354 -9.97 -1.98 -36.62
C ASP A 354 -9.48 -2.13 -35.16
N GLY A 355 -8.17 -1.97 -34.91
CA GLY A 355 -7.55 -1.99 -33.57
C GLY A 355 -7.91 -3.25 -32.78
N LEU A 356 -8.44 -3.08 -31.57
CA LEU A 356 -8.93 -4.17 -30.73
C LEU A 356 -10.08 -4.97 -31.35
N ALA A 357 -10.78 -4.46 -32.36
CA ALA A 357 -11.87 -5.15 -33.04
C ALA A 357 -11.43 -5.98 -34.26
N ASP A 358 -10.12 -6.05 -34.55
CA ASP A 358 -9.56 -6.83 -35.65
C ASP A 358 -9.93 -8.33 -35.56
N THR A 359 -10.29 -8.91 -36.71
CA THR A 359 -10.72 -10.32 -36.84
C THR A 359 -9.70 -11.15 -37.62
N SER A 360 -8.51 -10.64 -37.89
CA SER A 360 -7.49 -11.38 -38.62
C SER A 360 -6.98 -12.56 -37.78
N LYS A 361 -6.61 -13.65 -38.45
CA LYS A 361 -6.13 -14.88 -37.81
C LYS A 361 -4.68 -15.17 -38.19
N VAL A 362 -4.00 -15.89 -37.31
CA VAL A 362 -2.65 -16.43 -37.47
C VAL A 362 -2.65 -17.93 -37.22
N THR A 363 -1.77 -18.64 -37.92
CA THR A 363 -1.60 -20.09 -37.75
C THR A 363 -0.48 -20.37 -36.77
N VAL A 364 -0.78 -21.10 -35.70
CA VAL A 364 0.19 -21.49 -34.66
C VAL A 364 0.35 -23.01 -34.58
N ASP A 365 1.53 -23.46 -34.14
CA ASP A 365 1.75 -24.86 -33.75
C ASP A 365 1.18 -25.11 -32.36
N TRP A 366 0.08 -25.85 -32.30
CA TRP A 366 -0.69 -26.10 -31.10
C TRP A 366 -0.41 -27.49 -30.54
N ASP A 367 0.21 -27.59 -29.37
CA ASP A 367 0.45 -28.89 -28.72
C ASP A 367 -0.86 -29.47 -28.15
N THR A 368 -1.20 -30.67 -28.59
CA THR A 368 -2.47 -31.35 -28.28
C THR A 368 -2.53 -31.90 -26.87
N GLY A 369 -1.48 -31.72 -26.05
CA GLY A 369 -1.36 -32.30 -24.71
C GLY A 369 -1.09 -33.80 -24.72
N GLN A 370 -0.79 -34.38 -25.88
CA GLN A 370 -0.44 -35.79 -26.04
C GLN A 370 0.98 -35.90 -26.58
N ASP A 371 1.74 -36.87 -26.07
CA ASP A 371 3.01 -37.24 -26.68
C ASP A 371 2.80 -38.20 -27.84
N ASP A 372 3.61 -38.04 -28.88
CA ASP A 372 3.69 -38.99 -29.97
C ASP A 372 4.22 -40.33 -29.42
N PRO A 373 3.45 -41.44 -29.51
CA PRO A 373 3.84 -42.71 -28.91
C PRO A 373 5.13 -43.32 -29.48
N LYS A 374 5.58 -42.86 -30.66
CA LYS A 374 6.79 -43.34 -31.33
C LYS A 374 8.01 -42.51 -31.00
N THR A 375 7.84 -41.19 -30.82
CA THR A 375 8.98 -40.27 -30.63
C THR A 375 9.09 -39.71 -29.21
N GLY A 376 8.05 -39.85 -28.39
CA GLY A 376 7.97 -39.27 -27.04
C GLY A 376 7.95 -37.74 -27.03
N LYS A 377 7.79 -37.09 -28.20
CA LYS A 377 7.71 -35.62 -28.32
C LYS A 377 6.26 -35.14 -28.29
N PRO A 378 6.00 -33.89 -27.85
CA PRO A 378 4.68 -33.29 -27.94
C PRO A 378 4.12 -33.33 -29.37
N ARG A 379 2.91 -33.86 -29.52
CA ARG A 379 2.20 -33.83 -30.79
C ARG A 379 1.60 -32.45 -31.01
N THR A 380 1.90 -31.83 -32.15
CA THR A 380 1.37 -30.51 -32.51
C THR A 380 0.43 -30.57 -33.72
N ILE A 381 -0.53 -29.65 -33.78
CA ILE A 381 -1.41 -29.41 -34.94
C ILE A 381 -1.31 -27.94 -35.36
N LYS A 382 -1.55 -27.65 -36.64
CA LYS A 382 -1.71 -26.27 -37.11
C LYS A 382 -3.12 -25.78 -36.73
N LYS A 383 -3.21 -24.78 -35.85
CA LYS A 383 -4.48 -24.18 -35.40
C LYS A 383 -4.52 -22.71 -35.83
N GLU A 384 -5.63 -22.29 -36.43
CA GLU A 384 -5.90 -20.87 -36.68
C GLU A 384 -6.49 -20.24 -35.43
N VAL A 385 -5.89 -19.14 -34.99
CA VAL A 385 -6.33 -18.35 -33.83
C VAL A 385 -6.33 -16.87 -34.20
N HIS A 386 -7.14 -16.07 -33.51
CA HIS A 386 -7.14 -14.61 -33.72
C HIS A 386 -5.76 -14.02 -33.47
N LYS A 387 -5.36 -13.05 -34.29
CA LYS A 387 -4.08 -12.34 -34.16
C LYS A 387 -4.08 -11.45 -32.91
N VAL A 388 -5.16 -10.69 -32.70
CA VAL A 388 -5.34 -9.82 -31.54
C VAL A 388 -5.94 -10.61 -30.37
N GLN A 389 -5.06 -11.19 -29.56
CA GLN A 389 -5.39 -11.86 -28.31
C GLN A 389 -5.21 -10.88 -27.14
N ILE A 390 -6.24 -10.68 -26.31
CA ILE A 390 -6.26 -9.73 -25.20
C ILE A 390 -6.21 -10.51 -23.89
N LEU A 391 -5.28 -10.18 -23.01
CA LEU A 391 -5.16 -10.76 -21.67
C LEU A 391 -5.13 -9.67 -20.61
N ASP A 392 -5.98 -9.83 -19.61
CA ASP A 392 -5.85 -9.18 -18.31
C ASP A 392 -5.38 -10.19 -17.26
N PRO A 393 -4.10 -10.16 -16.86
CA PRO A 393 -3.52 -11.22 -16.03
C PRO A 393 -3.86 -11.08 -14.54
N ALA A 394 -4.51 -9.99 -14.13
CA ALA A 394 -4.94 -9.75 -12.76
C ALA A 394 -6.27 -8.99 -12.79
N THR A 395 -7.29 -9.65 -13.32
CA THR A 395 -8.46 -8.96 -13.84
C THR A 395 -9.39 -8.39 -12.78
N GLY A 396 -9.26 -8.84 -11.53
CA GLY A 396 -10.08 -8.39 -10.42
C GLY A 396 -11.56 -8.60 -10.75
N THR A 397 -12.31 -7.50 -10.77
CA THR A 397 -13.74 -7.51 -11.12
C THR A 397 -14.00 -7.39 -12.63
N GLY A 398 -12.99 -7.48 -13.50
CA GLY A 398 -13.14 -7.51 -14.96
C GLY A 398 -13.24 -6.14 -15.62
N THR A 399 -12.76 -5.07 -14.98
CA THR A 399 -13.00 -3.69 -15.44
C THR A 399 -12.31 -3.37 -16.77
N PHE A 400 -11.07 -3.83 -16.97
CA PHE A 400 -10.36 -3.66 -18.26
C PHE A 400 -11.02 -4.46 -19.38
N LEU A 401 -11.39 -5.71 -19.12
CA LEU A 401 -12.09 -6.56 -20.09
C LEU A 401 -13.45 -5.97 -20.48
N ALA A 402 -14.24 -5.50 -19.51
CA ALA A 402 -15.52 -4.84 -19.77
C ALA A 402 -15.36 -3.58 -20.64
N LYS A 403 -14.31 -2.79 -20.40
CA LYS A 403 -14.01 -1.61 -21.21
C LYS A 403 -13.57 -1.96 -22.64
N ALA A 404 -12.78 -3.02 -22.80
CA ALA A 404 -12.44 -3.54 -24.12
C ALA A 404 -13.68 -4.01 -24.89
N VAL A 405 -14.59 -4.74 -24.23
CA VAL A 405 -15.90 -5.14 -24.79
C VAL A 405 -16.69 -3.91 -25.24
N GLN A 406 -16.73 -2.84 -24.44
CA GLN A 406 -17.41 -1.59 -24.80
C GLN A 406 -16.86 -1.01 -26.11
N LEU A 407 -15.55 -0.76 -26.16
CA LEU A 407 -14.89 -0.14 -27.30
C LEU A 407 -15.08 -0.96 -28.58
N ILE A 408 -14.92 -2.28 -28.47
CA ILE A 408 -15.14 -3.21 -29.59
C ILE A 408 -16.61 -3.18 -30.02
N SER A 409 -17.56 -3.20 -29.07
CA SER A 409 -18.99 -3.14 -29.37
C SER A 409 -19.38 -1.88 -30.12
N ASP A 410 -18.93 -0.72 -29.64
CA ASP A 410 -19.22 0.57 -30.27
C ASP A 410 -18.71 0.60 -31.71
N ARG A 411 -17.50 0.08 -31.97
CA ARG A 411 -16.92 -0.01 -33.32
C ARG A 411 -17.67 -0.99 -34.22
N VAL A 412 -17.93 -2.21 -33.75
CA VAL A 412 -18.63 -3.23 -34.54
C VAL A 412 -20.06 -2.79 -34.84
N LYS A 413 -20.76 -2.20 -33.87
CA LYS A 413 -22.13 -1.72 -34.04
C LYS A 413 -22.24 -0.48 -34.91
N ALA A 414 -21.21 0.37 -34.95
CA ALA A 414 -21.15 1.48 -35.91
C ALA A 414 -21.10 0.97 -37.36
N ARG A 415 -20.51 -0.21 -37.60
CA ARG A 415 -20.40 -0.83 -38.93
C ARG A 415 -21.57 -1.74 -39.29
N ALA A 416 -21.93 -2.65 -38.38
CA ALA A 416 -22.92 -3.70 -38.63
C ALA A 416 -23.60 -4.13 -37.31
N PRO A 417 -24.57 -3.36 -36.79
CA PRO A 417 -25.19 -3.65 -35.49
C PRO A 417 -25.90 -5.01 -35.43
N GLY A 418 -26.45 -5.47 -36.56
CA GLY A 418 -27.09 -6.80 -36.67
C GLY A 418 -26.12 -7.98 -36.61
N LYS A 419 -24.80 -7.75 -36.69
CA LYS A 419 -23.75 -8.77 -36.58
C LYS A 419 -23.12 -8.86 -35.19
N TRP A 420 -23.58 -8.05 -34.24
CA TRP A 420 -22.98 -8.01 -32.91
C TRP A 420 -22.98 -9.37 -32.21
N SER A 421 -24.11 -10.08 -32.16
CA SER A 421 -24.14 -11.39 -31.49
C SER A 421 -23.24 -12.44 -32.13
N SER A 422 -23.18 -12.49 -33.47
CA SER A 422 -22.26 -13.42 -34.16
C SER A 422 -20.80 -13.03 -33.92
N TYR A 423 -20.48 -11.73 -33.93
CA TYR A 423 -19.14 -11.24 -33.62
C TYR A 423 -18.72 -11.60 -32.20
N VAL A 424 -19.64 -11.48 -31.22
CA VAL A 424 -19.35 -11.86 -29.83
C VAL A 424 -18.91 -13.33 -29.75
N GLU A 425 -19.67 -14.24 -30.35
CA GLU A 425 -19.39 -15.67 -30.26
C GLU A 425 -18.21 -16.13 -31.14
N GLU A 426 -18.09 -15.63 -32.36
CA GLU A 426 -17.09 -16.08 -33.33
C GLU A 426 -15.73 -15.38 -33.16
N ASP A 427 -15.75 -14.10 -32.76
CA ASP A 427 -14.59 -13.22 -32.80
C ASP A 427 -14.17 -12.67 -31.43
N LEU A 428 -15.09 -12.30 -30.54
CA LEU A 428 -14.73 -11.64 -29.26
C LEU A 428 -14.38 -12.63 -28.15
N LEU A 429 -15.30 -13.53 -27.79
CA LEU A 429 -15.13 -14.44 -26.66
C LEU A 429 -13.90 -15.37 -26.80
N PRO A 430 -13.54 -15.87 -28.00
CA PRO A 430 -12.37 -16.72 -28.17
C PRO A 430 -11.01 -16.03 -27.93
N ARG A 431 -10.96 -14.70 -27.83
CA ARG A 431 -9.71 -13.92 -27.74
C ARG A 431 -9.64 -12.92 -26.59
N LEU A 432 -10.64 -12.92 -25.71
CA LEU A 432 -10.72 -12.06 -24.53
C LEU A 432 -10.49 -12.88 -23.27
N HIS A 433 -9.29 -12.78 -22.70
CA HIS A 433 -8.81 -13.62 -21.60
C HIS A 433 -8.62 -12.84 -20.30
N GLY A 434 -8.96 -13.46 -19.18
CA GLY A 434 -8.70 -12.91 -17.84
C GLY A 434 -8.18 -13.98 -16.89
N PHE A 435 -7.24 -13.61 -16.02
CA PHE A 435 -6.83 -14.44 -14.88
C PHE A 435 -7.18 -13.74 -13.57
N GLU A 436 -7.71 -14.51 -12.63
CA GLU A 436 -7.99 -14.03 -11.28
C GLU A 436 -7.65 -15.12 -10.26
N LEU A 437 -7.07 -14.73 -9.13
CA LEU A 437 -6.70 -15.64 -8.05
C LEU A 437 -7.81 -15.72 -6.99
N LEU A 438 -8.51 -14.62 -6.75
CA LEU A 438 -9.56 -14.48 -5.74
C LEU A 438 -10.93 -14.87 -6.31
N MET A 439 -11.50 -15.93 -5.75
CA MET A 439 -12.78 -16.49 -6.19
C MET A 439 -13.96 -15.50 -6.21
N ALA A 440 -14.04 -14.64 -5.20
CA ALA A 440 -15.09 -13.63 -5.16
C ALA A 440 -14.95 -12.64 -6.32
N SER A 441 -13.74 -12.12 -6.56
CA SER A 441 -13.46 -11.22 -7.68
C SER A 441 -13.69 -11.91 -9.02
N TYR A 442 -13.33 -13.20 -9.14
CA TYR A 442 -13.63 -14.04 -10.30
C TYR A 442 -15.15 -14.13 -10.59
N ALA A 443 -15.96 -14.43 -9.57
CA ALA A 443 -17.42 -14.50 -9.73
C ALA A 443 -18.00 -13.15 -10.19
N MET A 444 -17.52 -12.06 -9.59
CA MET A 444 -17.92 -10.70 -9.93
C MET A 444 -17.50 -10.30 -11.36
N CYS A 445 -16.32 -10.74 -11.80
CA CYS A 445 -15.84 -10.53 -13.17
C CYS A 445 -16.77 -11.19 -14.20
N HIS A 446 -17.13 -12.46 -13.99
CA HIS A 446 -18.08 -13.17 -14.85
C HIS A 446 -19.44 -12.47 -14.92
N MET A 447 -20.00 -12.09 -13.77
CA MET A 447 -21.26 -11.33 -13.73
C MET A 447 -21.15 -10.00 -14.48
N LYS A 448 -20.09 -9.22 -14.23
CA LYS A 448 -19.89 -7.90 -14.86
C LYS A 448 -19.79 -8.02 -16.38
N LEU A 449 -19.03 -9.00 -16.88
CA LEU A 449 -18.86 -9.24 -18.30
C LEU A 449 -20.18 -9.69 -18.96
N ASP A 450 -20.90 -10.61 -18.33
CA ASP A 450 -22.19 -11.09 -18.85
C ASP A 450 -23.22 -9.94 -18.95
N MET A 451 -23.32 -9.13 -17.90
CA MET A 451 -24.17 -7.93 -17.91
C MET A 451 -23.75 -6.92 -18.97
N MET A 452 -22.45 -6.67 -19.11
CA MET A 452 -21.92 -5.75 -20.11
C MET A 452 -22.27 -6.22 -21.53
N LEU A 453 -22.10 -7.51 -21.80
CA LEU A 453 -22.51 -8.10 -23.07
C LEU A 453 -24.03 -7.97 -23.28
N GLY A 454 -24.85 -8.27 -22.29
CA GLY A 454 -26.30 -8.09 -22.37
C GLY A 454 -26.71 -6.64 -22.70
N GLN A 455 -26.09 -5.65 -22.07
CA GLN A 455 -26.34 -4.22 -22.31
C GLN A 455 -25.94 -3.76 -23.71
N THR A 456 -24.90 -4.36 -24.28
CA THR A 456 -24.52 -4.07 -25.67
C THR A 456 -25.52 -4.62 -26.69
N GLY A 457 -26.50 -5.43 -26.25
CA GLY A 457 -27.52 -6.06 -27.09
C GLY A 457 -27.14 -7.47 -27.57
N TYR A 458 -26.15 -8.09 -26.93
CA TYR A 458 -25.80 -9.49 -27.19
C TYR A 458 -26.99 -10.40 -26.85
N LYS A 459 -27.26 -11.35 -27.75
CA LYS A 459 -28.24 -12.41 -27.54
C LYS A 459 -27.52 -13.75 -27.76
N PRO A 460 -27.27 -14.53 -26.70
CA PRO A 460 -26.56 -15.78 -26.82
C PRO A 460 -27.32 -16.79 -27.67
N SER A 461 -26.57 -17.60 -28.43
CA SER A 461 -27.09 -18.77 -29.10
C SER A 461 -27.45 -19.87 -28.10
N ALA A 462 -27.95 -21.01 -28.58
CA ALA A 462 -28.28 -22.14 -27.70
C ALA A 462 -27.04 -22.72 -26.99
N ASN A 463 -25.84 -22.56 -27.57
CA ASN A 463 -24.58 -23.06 -27.04
C ASN A 463 -23.50 -21.97 -27.19
N PRO A 464 -23.59 -20.87 -26.42
CA PRO A 464 -22.63 -19.78 -26.55
C PRO A 464 -21.23 -20.24 -26.07
N PRO A 465 -20.15 -19.71 -26.64
CA PRO A 465 -18.80 -19.95 -26.11
C PRO A 465 -18.69 -19.48 -24.66
N ARG A 466 -17.87 -20.16 -23.86
CA ARG A 466 -17.58 -19.72 -22.48
C ARG A 466 -16.79 -18.42 -22.47
N LEU A 467 -16.95 -17.65 -21.40
CA LEU A 467 -16.02 -16.55 -21.08
C LEU A 467 -14.64 -17.15 -20.74
N SER A 468 -13.58 -16.62 -21.34
CA SER A 468 -12.20 -17.08 -21.11
C SER A 468 -11.56 -16.40 -19.89
N VAL A 469 -12.32 -16.34 -18.79
CA VAL A 469 -11.84 -15.86 -17.49
C VAL A 469 -11.60 -17.07 -16.60
N TRP A 470 -10.38 -17.21 -16.07
CA TRP A 470 -9.89 -18.42 -15.42
C TRP A 470 -9.43 -18.16 -13.99
N LEU A 471 -9.79 -19.05 -13.07
CA LEU A 471 -9.33 -19.03 -11.69
C LEU A 471 -7.90 -19.63 -11.60
N THR A 472 -6.87 -18.78 -11.51
CA THR A 472 -5.46 -19.21 -11.53
C THR A 472 -4.53 -18.14 -10.94
N ASN A 473 -3.35 -18.54 -10.45
CA ASN A 473 -2.26 -17.60 -10.21
C ASN A 473 -1.52 -17.34 -11.53
N ALA A 474 -1.61 -16.12 -12.08
CA ALA A 474 -0.94 -15.77 -13.33
C ALA A 474 0.59 -15.91 -13.28
N LEU A 475 1.21 -15.76 -12.10
CA LEU A 475 2.66 -15.81 -11.89
C LEU A 475 3.20 -17.24 -11.66
N GLU A 476 2.34 -18.26 -11.72
CA GLU A 476 2.74 -19.67 -11.73
C GLU A 476 2.86 -20.20 -13.17
N PRO A 477 3.78 -21.13 -13.45
CA PRO A 477 3.98 -21.67 -14.79
C PRO A 477 2.73 -22.42 -15.27
N ALA A 478 2.60 -22.54 -16.59
CA ALA A 478 1.57 -23.39 -17.18
C ALA A 478 1.93 -24.87 -16.98
N GLU A 479 0.97 -25.68 -16.54
CA GLU A 479 1.15 -27.13 -16.46
C GLU A 479 0.73 -27.79 -17.78
N ARG A 480 1.49 -28.81 -18.21
CA ARG A 480 1.13 -29.61 -19.39
C ARG A 480 0.10 -30.70 -19.04
N GLU A 481 0.25 -31.32 -17.88
CA GLU A 481 -0.69 -32.26 -17.29
C GLU A 481 -1.28 -31.67 -16.01
N VAL A 482 -2.51 -31.17 -16.07
CA VAL A 482 -3.24 -30.76 -14.86
C VAL A 482 -3.73 -32.01 -14.14
N ARG A 483 -3.26 -32.22 -12.92
CA ARG A 483 -3.63 -33.40 -12.11
C ARG A 483 -5.09 -33.31 -11.68
N ASP A 484 -5.88 -34.27 -12.16
CA ASP A 484 -7.27 -34.43 -11.77
C ASP A 484 -7.34 -35.42 -10.60
N LEU A 485 -7.74 -34.93 -9.42
CA LEU A 485 -7.69 -35.73 -8.20
C LEU A 485 -9.08 -35.89 -7.56
N PHE A 486 -9.92 -34.85 -7.44
CA PHE A 486 -11.21 -34.97 -6.72
C PHE A 486 -12.34 -33.98 -7.13
N PHE A 487 -12.06 -32.89 -7.87
CA PHE A 487 -13.07 -31.89 -8.26
C PHE A 487 -12.85 -31.36 -9.69
N GLN A 488 -13.58 -31.92 -10.66
CA GLN A 488 -13.45 -31.66 -12.10
C GLN A 488 -13.52 -30.17 -12.50
N PRO A 489 -14.49 -29.36 -11.99
CA PRO A 489 -14.63 -27.98 -12.46
C PRO A 489 -13.37 -27.14 -12.21
N LEU A 490 -12.66 -27.36 -11.09
CA LEU A 490 -11.40 -26.67 -10.82
C LEU A 490 -10.25 -27.17 -11.72
N ALA A 491 -10.21 -28.46 -12.05
CA ALA A 491 -9.23 -28.98 -12.99
C ALA A 491 -9.43 -28.40 -14.39
N GLU A 492 -10.68 -28.16 -14.81
CA GLU A 492 -10.99 -27.46 -16.06
C GLU A 492 -10.53 -26.00 -16.04
N GLU A 493 -10.70 -25.29 -14.92
CA GLU A 493 -10.18 -23.92 -14.76
C GLU A 493 -8.65 -23.87 -14.92
N ALA A 494 -7.94 -24.76 -14.23
CA ALA A 494 -6.48 -24.88 -14.34
C ALA A 494 -6.02 -25.28 -15.75
N ARG A 495 -6.78 -26.15 -16.44
CA ARG A 495 -6.47 -26.58 -17.82
C ARG A 495 -6.62 -25.44 -18.81
N GLY A 496 -7.71 -24.69 -18.74
CA GLY A 496 -7.91 -23.54 -19.63
C GLY A 496 -6.94 -22.40 -19.37
N ALA A 497 -6.64 -22.10 -18.10
CA ALA A 497 -5.56 -21.17 -17.75
C ALA A 497 -4.21 -21.60 -18.34
N SER A 498 -3.87 -22.89 -18.22
CA SER A 498 -2.62 -23.44 -18.76
C SER A 498 -2.57 -23.39 -20.28
N GLU A 499 -3.68 -23.63 -20.97
CA GLU A 499 -3.80 -23.49 -22.42
C GLU A 499 -3.50 -22.06 -22.88
N VAL A 500 -4.10 -21.06 -22.22
CA VAL A 500 -3.87 -19.64 -22.50
C VAL A 500 -2.40 -19.27 -22.27
N LYS A 501 -1.85 -19.60 -21.10
CA LYS A 501 -0.45 -19.28 -20.73
C LYS A 501 0.60 -19.92 -21.64
N ARG A 502 0.34 -21.15 -22.12
CA ARG A 502 1.36 -21.96 -22.82
C ARG A 502 1.38 -21.73 -24.33
N GLN A 503 0.22 -21.53 -24.96
CA GLN A 503 0.10 -21.66 -26.41
C GLN A 503 -0.65 -20.53 -27.10
N THR A 504 -1.37 -19.67 -26.36
CA THR A 504 -2.10 -18.56 -26.97
C THR A 504 -1.14 -17.41 -27.29
N PRO A 505 -1.09 -16.90 -28.54
CA PRO A 505 -0.19 -15.82 -28.93
C PRO A 505 -0.72 -14.47 -28.42
N ILE A 506 -0.57 -14.20 -27.13
CA ILE A 506 -1.05 -12.98 -26.47
C ILE A 506 -0.39 -11.75 -27.12
N MET A 507 -1.21 -10.88 -27.71
CA MET A 507 -0.75 -9.67 -28.39
C MET A 507 -0.95 -8.43 -27.51
N CYS A 508 -2.01 -8.38 -26.70
CA CYS A 508 -2.30 -7.27 -25.82
C CYS A 508 -2.34 -7.76 -24.37
N VAL A 509 -1.48 -7.22 -23.52
CA VAL A 509 -1.52 -7.45 -22.06
C VAL A 509 -1.90 -6.14 -21.39
N ILE A 510 -3.08 -6.09 -20.77
CA ILE A 510 -3.63 -4.88 -20.14
C ILE A 510 -4.02 -5.13 -18.69
N GLY A 511 -4.10 -4.09 -17.85
CA GLY A 511 -4.59 -4.27 -16.47
C GLY A 511 -3.98 -3.36 -15.42
N ASN A 512 -4.29 -3.69 -14.16
CA ASN A 512 -3.75 -3.08 -12.96
C ASN A 512 -3.20 -4.20 -12.04
N PRO A 513 -1.92 -4.57 -12.15
CA PRO A 513 -1.35 -5.63 -11.33
C PRO A 513 -1.23 -5.21 -9.85
N PRO A 514 -1.22 -6.16 -8.89
CA PRO A 514 -1.12 -5.86 -7.46
C PRO A 514 0.23 -5.25 -7.05
N TYR A 515 0.23 -4.39 -6.01
CA TYR A 515 1.43 -3.72 -5.48
C TYR A 515 1.80 -4.32 -4.12
N SER A 516 2.86 -5.13 -4.05
CA SER A 516 3.31 -5.80 -2.82
C SER A 516 4.82 -6.05 -2.80
N GLY A 517 5.57 -5.15 -2.15
CA GLY A 517 7.02 -5.29 -1.99
C GLY A 517 7.46 -6.49 -1.15
N VAL A 518 6.59 -7.04 -0.30
CA VAL A 518 6.78 -8.31 0.40
C VAL A 518 5.85 -9.35 -0.24
N SER A 519 6.19 -9.70 -1.47
CA SER A 519 5.42 -10.65 -2.27
C SER A 519 5.40 -12.05 -1.65
N GLN A 520 4.25 -12.71 -1.69
CA GLN A 520 4.11 -14.15 -1.43
C GLN A 520 4.32 -15.00 -2.71
N ASN A 521 4.27 -14.40 -3.90
CA ASN A 521 4.46 -15.05 -5.20
C ASN A 521 5.94 -15.29 -5.51
N MET A 522 6.56 -16.25 -4.83
CA MET A 522 8.00 -16.54 -4.95
C MET A 522 8.27 -17.85 -5.72
N GLY A 523 7.37 -18.27 -6.60
CA GLY A 523 7.55 -19.47 -7.42
C GLY A 523 8.79 -19.42 -8.32
N ASP A 524 9.39 -20.57 -8.59
CA ASP A 524 10.67 -20.69 -9.32
C ASP A 524 10.61 -20.10 -10.74
N TRP A 525 9.46 -20.22 -11.42
CA TRP A 525 9.30 -19.71 -12.79
C TRP A 525 9.43 -18.20 -12.86
N ILE A 526 8.62 -17.47 -12.09
CA ILE A 526 8.62 -16.01 -12.12
C ILE A 526 9.89 -15.42 -11.49
N THR A 527 10.42 -16.05 -10.45
CA THR A 527 11.68 -15.62 -9.84
C THR A 527 12.86 -15.84 -10.78
N GLY A 528 12.85 -16.91 -11.58
CA GLY A 528 13.78 -17.14 -12.67
C GLY A 528 13.71 -16.06 -13.75
N LEU A 529 12.51 -15.63 -14.16
CA LEU A 529 12.34 -14.52 -15.11
C LEU A 529 12.86 -13.18 -14.55
N ILE A 530 12.64 -12.91 -13.26
CA ILE A 530 13.13 -11.69 -12.60
C ILE A 530 14.66 -11.63 -12.53
N GLU A 531 15.37 -12.75 -12.66
CA GLU A 531 16.84 -12.79 -12.67
C GLU A 531 17.42 -11.89 -13.78
N ASP A 532 16.77 -11.82 -14.94
CA ASP A 532 17.20 -10.98 -16.07
C ASP A 532 17.30 -9.50 -15.68
N TYR A 533 16.46 -9.02 -14.76
CA TYR A 533 16.45 -7.63 -14.29
C TYR A 533 17.63 -7.29 -13.36
N LYS A 534 18.46 -8.28 -13.01
CA LYS A 534 19.65 -8.08 -12.16
C LYS A 534 20.92 -7.77 -12.96
N TYR A 535 20.81 -7.73 -14.28
CA TYR A 535 21.91 -7.49 -15.21
C TYR A 535 21.67 -6.25 -16.05
N VAL A 536 22.76 -5.60 -16.46
CA VAL A 536 22.78 -4.59 -17.52
C VAL A 536 23.86 -5.02 -18.49
N ASP A 537 23.49 -5.28 -19.74
CA ASP A 537 24.42 -5.72 -20.78
C ASP A 537 25.32 -6.92 -20.38
N GLY A 538 24.72 -7.89 -19.69
CA GLY A 538 25.42 -9.08 -19.20
C GLY A 538 26.21 -8.89 -17.90
N GLU A 539 26.32 -7.66 -17.38
CA GLU A 539 26.99 -7.38 -16.11
C GLU A 539 26.00 -7.33 -14.93
N HIS A 540 26.24 -8.16 -13.92
CA HIS A 540 25.45 -8.16 -12.70
C HIS A 540 25.82 -6.97 -11.80
N PHE A 541 24.86 -6.13 -11.45
CA PHE A 541 25.13 -4.93 -10.63
C PHE A 541 24.92 -5.14 -9.11
N GLY A 542 25.56 -4.35 -8.27
CA GLY A 542 25.70 -4.59 -6.82
C GLY A 542 24.55 -4.09 -5.92
N GLU A 543 23.53 -3.40 -6.46
CA GLU A 543 22.44 -2.81 -5.70
C GLU A 543 21.57 -3.88 -4.98
N ARG A 544 20.96 -3.52 -3.83
CA ARG A 544 20.06 -4.42 -3.08
C ARG A 544 18.74 -4.58 -3.85
N LYS A 545 18.48 -5.78 -4.36
CA LYS A 545 17.41 -6.07 -5.34
C LYS A 545 16.09 -6.57 -4.76
N HIS A 546 15.81 -6.26 -3.48
CA HIS A 546 14.58 -6.71 -2.82
C HIS A 546 13.32 -6.20 -3.54
N TRP A 547 13.34 -4.95 -4.01
CA TRP A 547 12.19 -4.32 -4.67
C TRP A 547 11.88 -4.87 -6.07
N LEU A 548 12.80 -5.62 -6.70
CA LEU A 548 12.49 -6.35 -7.94
C LEU A 548 11.49 -7.49 -7.71
N GLN A 549 11.27 -7.89 -6.45
CA GLN A 549 10.30 -8.92 -6.08
C GLN A 549 8.90 -8.37 -5.82
N ASP A 550 8.66 -7.07 -6.03
CA ASP A 550 7.32 -6.51 -5.95
C ASP A 550 6.42 -7.14 -7.04
N ASP A 551 5.17 -7.44 -6.71
CA ASP A 551 4.27 -8.16 -7.61
C ASP A 551 4.05 -7.41 -8.93
N TYR A 552 3.92 -6.08 -8.95
CA TYR A 552 3.74 -5.34 -10.21
C TYR A 552 4.92 -5.51 -11.17
N VAL A 553 6.13 -5.68 -10.63
CA VAL A 553 7.36 -5.91 -11.40
C VAL A 553 7.31 -7.29 -12.05
N LYS A 554 6.82 -8.28 -11.32
CA LYS A 554 6.60 -9.64 -11.81
C LYS A 554 5.55 -9.68 -12.91
N PHE A 555 4.45 -8.96 -12.75
CA PHE A 555 3.45 -8.86 -13.81
C PHE A 555 3.98 -8.15 -15.05
N ILE A 556 4.79 -7.09 -14.91
CA ILE A 556 5.50 -6.48 -16.05
C ILE A 556 6.41 -7.51 -16.73
N ARG A 557 7.23 -8.24 -15.97
CA ARG A 557 8.15 -9.28 -16.49
C ARG A 557 7.39 -10.41 -17.19
N MET A 558 6.25 -10.83 -16.64
CA MET A 558 5.38 -11.84 -17.22
C MET A 558 4.78 -11.35 -18.55
N GLY A 559 4.23 -10.13 -18.58
CA GLY A 559 3.70 -9.52 -19.79
C GLY A 559 4.76 -9.34 -20.87
N GLU A 560 5.96 -8.88 -20.48
CA GLU A 560 7.13 -8.81 -21.34
C GLU A 560 7.50 -10.19 -21.91
N HIS A 561 7.54 -11.23 -21.09
CA HIS A 561 7.82 -12.61 -21.53
C HIS A 561 6.80 -13.11 -22.56
N LEU A 562 5.50 -12.90 -22.32
CA LEU A 562 4.43 -13.31 -23.25
C LEU A 562 4.57 -12.59 -24.60
N ILE A 563 4.80 -11.27 -24.58
CA ILE A 563 4.95 -10.45 -25.79
C ILE A 563 6.25 -10.77 -26.53
N ALA A 564 7.36 -11.01 -25.82
CA ALA A 564 8.64 -11.40 -26.42
C ALA A 564 8.57 -12.74 -27.16
N ASN A 565 7.73 -13.66 -26.67
CA ASN A 565 7.51 -14.97 -27.28
C ASN A 565 6.44 -14.98 -28.37
N ASN A 566 5.71 -13.87 -28.58
CA ASN A 566 4.75 -13.75 -29.67
C ASN A 566 5.45 -13.34 -30.98
N PRO A 567 5.42 -14.15 -32.05
CA PRO A 567 6.02 -13.79 -33.35
C PRO A 567 5.37 -12.56 -34.00
N SER A 568 4.10 -12.26 -33.68
CA SER A 568 3.39 -11.10 -34.20
C SER A 568 3.70 -9.81 -33.45
N GLY A 569 4.61 -9.85 -32.46
CA GLY A 569 4.82 -8.75 -31.55
C GLY A 569 3.64 -8.55 -30.59
N GLY A 570 3.60 -7.41 -29.91
CA GLY A 570 2.52 -7.10 -28.99
C GLY A 570 2.71 -5.80 -28.22
N VAL A 571 1.74 -5.49 -27.38
CA VAL A 571 1.64 -4.27 -26.59
C VAL A 571 1.28 -4.60 -25.14
N LEU A 572 2.04 -4.00 -24.21
CA LEU A 572 1.80 -4.02 -22.77
C LEU A 572 1.17 -2.68 -22.38
N GLY A 573 0.11 -2.67 -21.58
CA GLY A 573 -0.55 -1.46 -21.08
C GLY A 573 -0.97 -1.61 -19.62
N PHE A 574 -0.20 -1.04 -18.69
CA PHE A 574 -0.49 -1.15 -17.26
C PHE A 574 -0.53 0.20 -16.54
N ILE A 575 -1.27 0.25 -15.43
CA ILE A 575 -1.03 1.20 -14.35
C ILE A 575 -0.28 0.51 -13.21
N THR A 576 0.84 1.08 -12.78
CA THR A 576 1.71 0.49 -11.76
C THR A 576 2.22 1.53 -10.77
N ASN A 577 2.83 1.08 -9.67
CA ASN A 577 3.63 1.93 -8.81
C ASN A 577 4.79 2.55 -9.62
N HIS A 578 4.96 3.87 -9.58
CA HIS A 578 5.98 4.58 -10.37
C HIS A 578 7.41 4.46 -9.83
N GLY A 579 7.63 3.71 -8.74
CA GLY A 579 8.94 3.61 -8.10
C GLY A 579 10.05 3.05 -9.01
N TYR A 580 9.71 2.30 -10.06
CA TYR A 580 10.70 1.78 -11.02
C TYR A 580 11.21 2.82 -12.01
N LEU A 581 10.60 4.01 -12.10
CA LEU A 581 10.98 5.01 -13.09
C LEU A 581 12.38 5.60 -12.84
N ASP A 582 12.72 5.85 -11.58
CA ASP A 582 13.94 6.58 -11.19
C ASP A 582 14.86 5.82 -10.22
N ASN A 583 14.34 4.79 -9.54
CA ASN A 583 15.08 4.12 -8.48
C ASN A 583 16.26 3.28 -9.04
N PRO A 584 17.48 3.44 -8.50
CA PRO A 584 18.67 2.71 -8.98
C PRO A 584 18.55 1.18 -8.96
N THR A 585 17.76 0.61 -8.05
CA THR A 585 17.53 -0.85 -7.97
C THR A 585 16.88 -1.41 -9.25
N PHE A 586 16.16 -0.57 -10.01
CA PHE A 586 15.41 -0.97 -11.20
C PHE A 586 16.17 -0.67 -12.51
N ARG A 587 17.43 -0.24 -12.45
CA ARG A 587 18.24 0.05 -13.65
C ARG A 587 18.26 -1.13 -14.64
N GLY A 588 18.47 -2.36 -14.14
CA GLY A 588 18.45 -3.55 -14.98
C GLY A 588 17.08 -3.86 -15.58
N MET A 589 16.01 -3.65 -14.82
CA MET A 589 14.64 -3.76 -15.35
C MET A 589 14.42 -2.77 -16.50
N ARG A 590 14.74 -1.50 -16.33
CA ARG A 590 14.56 -0.47 -17.38
C ARG A 590 15.38 -0.82 -18.62
N TRP A 591 16.64 -1.20 -18.44
CA TRP A 591 17.49 -1.66 -19.55
C TRP A 591 16.88 -2.88 -20.27
N HIS A 592 16.41 -3.88 -19.53
CA HIS A 592 15.81 -5.09 -20.11
C HIS A 592 14.52 -4.78 -20.87
N LEU A 593 13.67 -3.88 -20.36
CA LEU A 593 12.49 -3.40 -21.08
C LEU A 593 12.85 -2.73 -22.40
N LEU A 594 13.87 -1.88 -22.44
CA LEU A 594 14.36 -1.26 -23.68
C LEU A 594 15.03 -2.28 -24.61
N LYS A 595 15.60 -3.36 -24.06
CA LYS A 595 16.07 -4.46 -24.87
C LYS A 595 14.91 -5.20 -25.51
N THR A 596 13.76 -5.35 -24.84
CA THR A 596 12.62 -6.14 -25.36
C THR A 596 11.69 -5.34 -26.26
N PHE A 597 11.32 -4.13 -25.87
CA PHE A 597 10.34 -3.27 -26.52
C PHE A 597 11.03 -2.21 -27.38
N ASP A 598 10.51 -1.97 -28.58
CA ASP A 598 11.06 -0.97 -29.52
C ASP A 598 10.70 0.46 -29.08
N LYS A 599 9.55 0.63 -28.43
CA LYS A 599 9.08 1.94 -27.94
C LYS A 599 8.30 1.77 -26.63
N VAL A 600 8.60 2.63 -25.67
CA VAL A 600 7.98 2.67 -24.34
C VAL A 600 7.46 4.07 -24.08
N TRP A 601 6.17 4.20 -23.77
CA TRP A 601 5.55 5.42 -23.28
C TRP A 601 5.30 5.29 -21.78
N VAL A 602 5.70 6.31 -21.04
CA VAL A 602 5.49 6.42 -19.59
C VAL A 602 4.79 7.74 -19.30
N LEU A 603 3.65 7.66 -18.62
CA LEU A 603 2.95 8.83 -18.08
C LEU A 603 2.98 8.75 -16.56
N ASP A 604 3.84 9.54 -15.91
CA ASP A 604 3.87 9.63 -14.46
C ASP A 604 2.65 10.43 -13.96
N LEU A 605 1.81 9.78 -13.15
CA LEU A 605 0.64 10.41 -12.54
C LEU A 605 0.95 10.92 -11.13
N HIS A 606 2.19 10.78 -10.66
CA HIS A 606 2.68 11.23 -9.36
C HIS A 606 1.78 10.78 -8.19
N GLY A 607 1.51 11.65 -7.23
CA GLY A 607 0.70 11.39 -6.05
C GLY A 607 1.46 10.66 -4.94
N ASN A 608 2.79 10.72 -4.92
CA ASN A 608 3.59 10.02 -3.91
C ASN A 608 3.70 10.82 -2.60
N ALA A 609 2.73 10.62 -1.72
CA ALA A 609 2.74 11.20 -0.38
C ALA A 609 3.90 10.67 0.51
N ASN A 610 4.46 9.50 0.21
CA ASN A 610 5.62 8.97 0.96
C ASN A 610 6.94 9.66 0.57
N LYS A 611 7.06 10.09 -0.69
CA LYS A 611 8.18 10.92 -1.17
C LYS A 611 7.98 12.41 -0.87
N GLN A 612 6.76 12.84 -0.51
CA GLN A 612 6.38 14.26 -0.37
C GLN A 612 6.67 15.03 -1.67
N GLU A 613 6.31 14.43 -2.80
CA GLU A 613 6.47 15.07 -4.10
C GLU A 613 5.77 16.42 -4.14
N THR A 614 6.47 17.43 -4.65
CA THR A 614 5.96 18.78 -4.79
C THR A 614 5.91 19.11 -6.28
N PRO A 615 4.71 19.41 -6.83
CA PRO A 615 4.57 19.89 -8.19
C PRO A 615 5.47 21.09 -8.50
N PRO A 616 5.89 21.28 -9.76
CA PRO A 616 6.67 22.45 -10.16
C PRO A 616 6.00 23.80 -9.87
N ASP A 617 4.67 23.84 -9.81
CA ASP A 617 3.88 25.03 -9.51
C ASP A 617 3.64 25.26 -7.99
N GLY A 618 4.13 24.36 -7.13
CA GLY A 618 3.98 24.42 -5.68
C GLY A 618 2.58 24.11 -5.15
N LEU A 619 1.64 23.69 -6.00
CA LEU A 619 0.28 23.33 -5.59
C LEU A 619 0.23 21.92 -4.95
N THR A 620 -0.90 21.58 -4.34
CA THR A 620 -1.11 20.23 -3.80
C THR A 620 -1.35 19.20 -4.90
N ASP A 621 -0.55 18.14 -4.90
CA ASP A 621 -0.74 16.98 -5.75
C ASP A 621 -1.61 15.90 -5.09
N LYS A 622 -2.43 15.20 -5.88
CA LYS A 622 -3.26 14.07 -5.42
C LYS A 622 -3.09 12.85 -6.31
N ASN A 623 -3.02 11.69 -5.66
CA ASN A 623 -2.98 10.41 -6.35
C ASN A 623 -4.35 10.09 -7.00
N VAL A 624 -4.34 9.39 -8.13
CA VAL A 624 -5.55 8.91 -8.82
C VAL A 624 -6.28 7.82 -8.02
N PHE A 625 -5.61 7.10 -7.13
CA PHE A 625 -6.20 6.20 -6.14
C PHE A 625 -6.17 6.82 -4.74
N ASP A 626 -6.89 6.21 -3.79
CA ASP A 626 -6.80 6.52 -2.36
C ASP A 626 -5.61 5.81 -1.68
N ILE A 627 -4.40 5.99 -2.23
CA ILE A 627 -3.14 5.40 -1.75
C ILE A 627 -2.04 6.47 -1.56
N ARG A 628 -0.91 6.07 -0.95
CA ARG A 628 0.23 6.98 -0.66
C ARG A 628 1.39 6.86 -1.64
N GLN A 629 1.55 5.72 -2.30
CA GLN A 629 2.58 5.48 -3.31
C GLN A 629 2.16 6.16 -4.62
N GLY A 630 3.10 6.81 -5.31
CA GLY A 630 2.80 7.37 -6.63
C GLY A 630 2.63 6.27 -7.69
N VAL A 631 1.93 6.61 -8.77
CA VAL A 631 1.58 5.65 -9.83
C VAL A 631 1.87 6.22 -11.21
N ALA A 632 2.15 5.35 -12.16
CA ALA A 632 2.42 5.71 -13.54
C ALA A 632 1.74 4.74 -14.49
N LEU A 633 1.40 5.22 -15.69
CA LEU A 633 0.97 4.39 -16.80
C LEU A 633 2.18 4.02 -17.65
N ILE A 634 2.27 2.75 -18.04
CA ILE A 634 3.25 2.27 -19.01
C ILE A 634 2.53 1.63 -20.18
N VAL A 635 2.85 2.09 -21.38
CA VAL A 635 2.48 1.44 -22.64
C VAL A 635 3.78 1.07 -23.36
N ALA A 636 4.00 -0.19 -23.69
CA ALA A 636 5.25 -0.65 -24.32
C ALA A 636 4.94 -1.55 -25.50
N VAL A 637 5.58 -1.31 -26.65
CA VAL A 637 5.32 -2.03 -27.90
C VAL A 637 6.56 -2.77 -28.40
N ARG A 638 6.35 -4.00 -28.85
CA ARG A 638 7.34 -4.81 -29.56
C ARG A 638 6.78 -5.15 -30.93
N ASN A 639 7.48 -4.73 -31.97
CA ASN A 639 7.15 -5.01 -33.36
C ASN A 639 7.70 -6.39 -33.78
N PRO A 640 7.09 -7.06 -34.79
CA PRO A 640 7.59 -8.33 -35.32
C PRO A 640 9.04 -8.24 -35.85
N ALA A 641 9.36 -7.12 -36.51
CA ALA A 641 10.69 -6.83 -37.06
C ALA A 641 11.51 -6.02 -36.04
N LYS A 642 11.87 -6.67 -34.92
CA LYS A 642 12.61 -6.04 -33.83
C LYS A 642 13.93 -5.44 -34.30
N GLN A 643 14.25 -4.24 -33.84
CA GLN A 643 15.55 -3.61 -34.09
C GLN A 643 16.63 -4.15 -33.13
N GLU A 644 17.90 -4.16 -33.55
CA GLU A 644 19.02 -4.58 -32.67
C GLU A 644 19.35 -3.52 -31.59
N SER A 645 18.98 -2.26 -31.82
CA SER A 645 19.17 -1.16 -30.87
C SER A 645 18.19 -1.24 -29.69
N LEU A 646 18.56 -0.59 -28.58
CA LEU A 646 17.64 -0.35 -27.47
C LEU A 646 16.44 0.49 -27.95
N GLY A 647 15.27 0.20 -27.39
CA GLY A 647 14.04 0.93 -27.63
C GLY A 647 14.10 2.37 -27.14
N ILE A 648 13.18 3.19 -27.64
CA ILE A 648 13.06 4.60 -27.29
C ILE A 648 12.00 4.82 -26.20
N VAL A 649 12.23 5.82 -25.34
CA VAL A 649 11.28 6.19 -24.28
C VAL A 649 10.66 7.55 -24.54
N ARG A 650 9.34 7.62 -24.36
CA ARG A 650 8.52 8.83 -24.39
C ARG A 650 7.92 9.04 -23.00
N HIS A 651 8.09 10.22 -22.45
CA HIS A 651 7.74 10.55 -21.08
C HIS A 651 6.74 11.70 -21.02
N GLY A 652 5.87 11.65 -20.02
CA GLY A 652 4.91 12.67 -19.66
C GLY A 652 4.67 12.72 -18.17
N GLU A 653 4.20 13.87 -17.67
CA GLU A 653 3.90 14.09 -16.26
C GLU A 653 2.52 14.70 -16.11
N LEU A 654 1.73 14.20 -15.15
CA LEU A 654 0.44 14.77 -14.77
C LEU A 654 0.42 15.07 -13.27
N TRP A 655 0.58 16.36 -12.95
CA TRP A 655 0.48 16.92 -11.61
C TRP A 655 -0.92 17.51 -11.34
N GLY A 656 -1.27 17.67 -10.07
CA GLY A 656 -2.43 18.45 -9.63
C GLY A 656 -3.53 17.63 -8.95
N SER A 657 -4.77 18.11 -9.01
CA SER A 657 -5.91 17.46 -8.36
C SER A 657 -6.30 16.15 -9.07
N ARG A 658 -6.96 15.25 -8.33
CA ARG A 658 -7.46 13.98 -8.87
C ARG A 658 -8.41 14.20 -10.04
N GLU A 659 -9.31 15.18 -9.91
CA GLU A 659 -10.26 15.57 -10.95
C GLU A 659 -9.55 16.09 -12.21
N ALA A 660 -8.50 16.91 -12.08
CA ALA A 660 -7.75 17.41 -13.23
C ALA A 660 -7.03 16.27 -13.98
N LYS A 661 -6.42 15.33 -13.24
CA LYS A 661 -5.81 14.13 -13.82
C LYS A 661 -6.84 13.27 -14.55
N TYR A 662 -8.03 13.09 -13.97
CA TYR A 662 -9.11 12.36 -14.61
C TYR A 662 -9.58 13.01 -15.92
N SER A 663 -9.77 14.33 -15.93
CA SER A 663 -10.12 15.07 -17.16
C SER A 663 -9.04 14.92 -18.23
N ALA A 664 -7.76 15.07 -17.85
CA ALA A 664 -6.65 14.89 -18.78
C ALA A 664 -6.60 13.48 -19.39
N LEU A 665 -6.87 12.45 -18.60
CA LEU A 665 -6.93 11.07 -19.08
C LEU A 665 -8.14 10.82 -19.99
N TRP A 666 -9.30 11.41 -19.72
CA TRP A 666 -10.47 11.29 -20.60
C TRP A 666 -10.27 11.92 -21.98
N GLU A 667 -9.67 13.11 -22.01
CA GLU A 667 -9.59 13.94 -23.22
C GLU A 667 -8.28 13.71 -24.01
N GLY A 668 -7.21 13.34 -23.32
CA GLY A 668 -5.88 13.21 -23.89
C GLY A 668 -5.64 11.91 -24.68
N SER A 669 -4.67 11.96 -25.59
CA SER A 669 -4.08 10.79 -26.26
C SER A 669 -2.73 10.41 -25.66
N LEU A 670 -2.28 9.18 -25.93
CA LEU A 670 -0.99 8.68 -25.45
C LEU A 670 0.15 9.60 -25.88
N GLU A 671 0.24 9.90 -27.18
CA GLU A 671 1.32 10.72 -27.75
C GLU A 671 1.31 12.16 -27.24
N ALA A 672 0.11 12.75 -27.03
CA ALA A 672 -0.02 14.11 -26.55
C ALA A 672 0.44 14.24 -25.09
N LEU A 673 0.05 13.27 -24.25
CA LEU A 673 0.40 13.29 -22.82
C LEU A 673 1.84 12.84 -22.55
N THR A 674 2.50 12.16 -23.50
CA THR A 674 3.88 11.65 -23.34
C THR A 674 4.83 12.21 -24.41
N SER A 675 4.75 13.52 -24.67
CA SER A 675 5.45 14.14 -25.79
C SER A 675 6.99 14.15 -25.66
N THR A 676 7.53 14.03 -24.45
CA THR A 676 8.96 14.28 -24.16
C THR A 676 9.82 13.04 -24.44
N PRO A 677 10.72 13.04 -25.45
CA PRO A 677 11.64 11.94 -25.64
C PRO A 677 12.72 11.93 -24.55
N LEU A 678 13.07 10.75 -24.04
CA LEU A 678 14.22 10.58 -23.14
C LEU A 678 15.45 10.08 -23.90
N PRO A 679 16.68 10.35 -23.42
CA PRO A 679 17.90 9.80 -24.00
C PRO A 679 17.88 8.27 -24.02
N THR A 680 18.47 7.67 -25.06
CA THR A 680 18.54 6.21 -25.25
C THR A 680 19.56 5.52 -24.34
N GLU A 681 20.59 6.24 -23.86
CA GLU A 681 21.63 5.71 -22.97
C GLU A 681 21.96 6.63 -21.77
N PRO A 682 20.99 6.95 -20.89
CA PRO A 682 21.32 7.56 -19.61
C PRO A 682 22.07 6.54 -18.74
N LYS A 683 23.01 7.00 -17.91
CA LYS A 683 23.81 6.19 -16.95
C LYS A 683 22.98 5.20 -16.10
N HIS A 684 21.68 5.48 -15.92
CA HIS A 684 20.75 4.63 -15.17
C HIS A 684 19.48 4.22 -15.94
N PHE A 685 19.41 4.48 -17.26
CA PHE A 685 18.21 4.19 -18.08
C PHE A 685 16.92 4.71 -17.46
N ASP A 686 16.94 5.86 -16.79
CA ASP A 686 15.78 6.39 -16.07
C ASP A 686 14.62 6.68 -17.03
N PHE A 687 13.40 6.38 -16.59
CA PHE A 687 12.17 6.65 -17.33
C PHE A 687 11.52 7.97 -16.86
N ILE A 688 12.33 8.89 -16.37
CA ILE A 688 11.96 10.28 -16.04
C ILE A 688 12.91 11.23 -16.74
N VAL A 689 12.48 12.48 -16.91
CA VAL A 689 13.39 13.55 -17.30
C VAL A 689 14.31 13.85 -16.11
N ARG A 690 15.59 13.49 -16.21
CA ARG A 690 16.60 14.09 -15.34
C ARG A 690 17.11 15.34 -16.03
N ASN A 691 17.22 16.45 -15.30
CA ASN A 691 17.98 17.60 -15.76
C ASN A 691 19.33 17.08 -16.26
N ALA A 692 19.67 17.41 -17.51
CA ALA A 692 20.84 16.87 -18.18
C ALA A 692 22.04 16.92 -17.23
N ALA A 693 22.71 15.78 -17.05
CA ALA A 693 23.94 15.71 -16.29
C ALA A 693 24.84 16.87 -16.73
N SER A 694 25.11 17.83 -15.84
CA SER A 694 26.01 18.91 -16.19
C SER A 694 27.35 18.25 -16.50
N ALA A 695 27.83 18.38 -17.74
CA ALA A 695 29.13 17.85 -18.14
C ALA A 695 30.23 18.32 -17.16
N ALA A 696 30.06 19.50 -16.56
CA ALA A 696 30.92 20.04 -15.50
C ALA A 696 30.92 19.18 -14.22
N TYR A 697 29.78 18.62 -13.79
CA TYR A 697 29.72 17.76 -12.60
C TYR A 697 30.43 16.42 -12.83
N GLU A 698 30.20 15.78 -13.99
CA GLU A 698 30.84 14.49 -14.31
C GLU A 698 32.35 14.64 -14.61
N ALA A 699 32.82 15.84 -14.98
CA ALA A 699 34.26 16.14 -15.12
C ALA A 699 35.01 16.15 -13.78
N GLY A 700 34.30 16.32 -12.65
CA GLY A 700 34.87 16.20 -11.30
C GLY A 700 35.17 14.76 -10.89
N PHE A 701 36.08 14.58 -9.94
CA PHE A 701 36.44 13.28 -9.39
C PHE A 701 35.52 12.89 -8.22
N ALA A 702 35.05 11.65 -8.18
CA ALA A 702 34.21 11.20 -7.07
C ALA A 702 35.05 11.02 -5.79
N VAL A 703 34.54 11.50 -4.64
CA VAL A 703 35.22 11.36 -3.33
C VAL A 703 35.54 9.89 -3.04
N ARG A 704 34.62 8.96 -3.37
CA ARG A 704 34.79 7.52 -3.16
C ARG A 704 35.93 6.92 -3.99
N ASP A 705 36.20 7.46 -5.18
CA ASP A 705 37.21 6.90 -6.07
C ASP A 705 38.63 7.34 -5.65
N LEU A 706 38.73 8.52 -5.04
CA LEU A 706 39.94 9.00 -4.37
C LEU A 706 40.14 8.30 -3.01
N LEU A 707 39.16 8.35 -2.12
CA LEU A 707 39.18 7.72 -0.79
C LEU A 707 38.56 6.31 -0.82
N ARG A 708 39.33 5.34 -1.32
CA ARG A 708 38.84 4.01 -1.71
C ARG A 708 38.38 3.15 -0.55
N THR A 709 39.08 3.20 0.57
CA THR A 709 38.71 2.44 1.77
C THR A 709 37.70 3.24 2.56
N ASN A 710 36.42 2.84 2.50
CA ASN A 710 35.33 3.51 3.20
C ASN A 710 34.21 2.53 3.55
N VAL A 711 33.41 2.89 4.54
CA VAL A 711 32.24 2.08 4.94
C VAL A 711 31.20 2.95 5.65
N THR A 712 29.96 2.47 5.70
CA THR A 712 28.91 3.06 6.53
C THR A 712 29.34 3.14 8.00
N GLY A 713 28.79 4.07 8.78
CA GLY A 713 28.99 4.12 10.22
C GLY A 713 28.57 2.84 10.97
N ILE A 714 28.87 2.80 12.27
CA ILE A 714 28.51 1.68 13.13
C ILE A 714 26.99 1.57 13.32
N VAL A 715 26.51 0.33 13.48
CA VAL A 715 25.10 0.02 13.80
C VAL A 715 25.07 -0.70 15.15
N THR A 716 24.36 -0.10 16.11
CA THR A 716 24.25 -0.56 17.50
C THR A 716 23.05 -1.50 17.71
N MET A 717 21.88 -1.17 17.15
CA MET A 717 20.56 -1.79 17.41
C MET A 717 19.98 -1.56 18.82
N GLY A 718 20.67 -0.80 19.67
CA GLY A 718 20.26 -0.50 21.03
C GLY A 718 21.07 0.64 21.64
N ASP A 719 20.92 1.85 21.08
CA ASP A 719 21.66 3.04 21.51
C ASP A 719 21.54 3.29 23.02
N GLY A 720 20.35 3.10 23.62
CA GLY A 720 20.13 3.35 25.05
C GLY A 720 21.01 2.51 25.99
N PHE A 721 21.59 1.41 25.52
CA PHE A 721 22.51 0.58 26.30
C PHE A 721 23.98 0.86 25.96
N ILE A 722 24.35 0.76 24.67
CA ILE A 722 25.75 0.71 24.24
C ILE A 722 26.33 2.08 23.87
N VAL A 723 25.50 3.12 23.81
CA VAL A 723 25.92 4.52 23.58
C VAL A 723 25.56 5.34 24.82
N ALA A 724 26.54 6.07 25.35
CA ALA A 724 26.34 6.88 26.56
C ALA A 724 26.98 8.27 26.45
N ASP A 725 26.51 9.22 27.26
CA ASP A 725 27.01 10.59 27.24
C ASP A 725 28.41 10.70 27.86
N SER A 726 28.76 9.81 28.78
CA SER A 726 30.10 9.72 29.38
C SER A 726 30.66 8.29 29.36
N ALA A 727 31.98 8.19 29.41
CA ALA A 727 32.66 6.90 29.55
C ALA A 727 32.24 6.16 30.82
N SER A 728 31.94 6.89 31.90
CA SER A 728 31.49 6.33 33.17
C SER A 728 30.09 5.75 33.08
N ASP A 729 29.16 6.44 32.40
CA ASP A 729 27.81 5.93 32.18
C ASP A 729 27.81 4.65 31.33
N LEU A 730 28.65 4.63 30.30
CA LEU A 730 28.84 3.42 29.50
C LEU A 730 29.36 2.26 30.36
N ARG A 731 30.36 2.49 31.22
CA ARG A 731 30.86 1.47 32.14
C ARG A 731 29.77 0.96 33.07
N ASN A 732 28.99 1.85 33.66
CA ASN A 732 27.85 1.47 34.50
C ASN A 732 26.85 0.59 33.73
N ASN A 733 26.62 0.84 32.44
CA ASN A 733 25.78 0.00 31.61
C ASN A 733 26.40 -1.37 31.36
N LEU A 734 27.69 -1.44 31.06
CA LEU A 734 28.42 -2.71 30.86
C LEU A 734 28.47 -3.54 32.15
N ASP A 735 28.73 -2.92 33.30
CA ASP A 735 28.72 -3.58 34.61
C ASP A 735 27.31 -4.10 34.96
N TYR A 736 26.28 -3.34 34.61
CA TYR A 736 24.89 -3.79 34.77
C TYR A 736 24.60 -5.04 33.94
N LEU A 737 25.07 -5.09 32.68
CA LEU A 737 24.98 -6.31 31.87
C LEU A 737 25.71 -7.48 32.55
N LEU A 738 26.90 -7.24 33.11
CA LEU A 738 27.73 -8.28 33.74
C LEU A 738 27.23 -8.75 35.11
N THR A 739 26.38 -7.96 35.80
CA THR A 739 25.85 -8.29 37.13
C THR A 739 25.07 -9.61 37.13
N SER A 740 25.29 -10.45 38.17
CA SER A 740 24.59 -11.72 38.35
C SER A 740 23.06 -11.53 38.41
N GLY A 741 22.32 -12.22 37.55
CA GLY A 741 20.85 -12.15 37.50
C GLY A 741 20.23 -11.17 36.48
N CYS A 742 21.04 -10.43 35.72
CA CYS A 742 20.52 -9.59 34.63
C CYS A 742 19.74 -10.43 33.59
N SER A 743 18.46 -10.11 33.38
CA SER A 743 17.57 -10.80 32.45
C SER A 743 17.24 -9.98 31.20
N GLU A 744 16.62 -10.61 30.21
CA GLU A 744 16.16 -9.94 28.98
C GLU A 744 15.11 -8.85 29.29
N ALA A 745 14.25 -9.09 30.28
CA ALA A 745 13.22 -8.14 30.71
C ALA A 745 13.83 -6.89 31.36
N ASP A 746 14.90 -7.07 32.13
CA ASP A 746 15.60 -5.97 32.80
C ASP A 746 16.27 -5.04 31.79
N LEU A 747 16.99 -5.61 30.81
CA LEU A 747 17.63 -4.81 29.76
C LEU A 747 16.61 -4.07 28.89
N LYS A 748 15.49 -4.72 28.55
CA LYS A 748 14.41 -4.07 27.78
C LYS A 748 13.76 -2.93 28.54
N SER A 749 13.43 -3.13 29.82
CA SER A 749 12.76 -2.09 30.61
C SER A 749 13.68 -0.92 30.93
N LYS A 750 14.96 -1.17 31.20
CA LYS A 750 15.92 -0.12 31.58
C LYS A 750 16.43 0.70 30.39
N PHE A 751 16.69 0.07 29.25
CA PHE A 751 17.35 0.70 28.10
C PHE A 751 16.49 0.80 26.84
N ASP A 752 15.21 0.42 26.92
CA ASP A 752 14.24 0.42 25.81
C ASP A 752 14.74 -0.38 24.57
N LEU A 753 15.31 -1.56 24.82
CA LEU A 753 15.91 -2.39 23.76
C LEU A 753 14.86 -3.15 22.95
N GLY A 754 15.08 -3.25 21.63
CA GLY A 754 14.23 -4.01 20.72
C GLY A 754 14.18 -5.53 20.99
N LYS A 755 13.16 -6.20 20.43
CA LYS A 755 12.82 -7.61 20.71
C LYS A 755 13.99 -8.60 20.64
N ASN A 756 14.92 -8.41 19.71
CA ASN A 756 16.01 -9.36 19.44
C ASN A 756 17.37 -8.93 20.01
N TYR A 757 17.59 -7.64 20.26
CA TYR A 757 18.91 -7.13 20.62
C TYR A 757 19.28 -7.48 22.08
N ALA A 758 18.35 -7.30 23.03
CA ALA A 758 18.55 -7.68 24.43
C ALA A 758 18.94 -9.15 24.58
N LYS A 759 18.27 -10.04 23.85
CA LYS A 759 18.59 -11.47 23.82
C LYS A 759 19.99 -11.74 23.27
N TRP A 760 20.38 -11.04 22.20
CA TRP A 760 21.69 -11.21 21.56
C TRP A 760 22.84 -10.76 22.49
N VAL A 761 22.76 -9.57 23.11
CA VAL A 761 23.80 -9.10 24.04
C VAL A 761 23.92 -10.01 25.26
N LEU A 762 22.80 -10.52 25.79
CA LEU A 762 22.83 -11.49 26.89
C LEU A 762 23.51 -12.81 26.50
N SER A 763 23.28 -13.30 25.29
CA SER A 763 23.93 -14.53 24.81
C SER A 763 25.45 -14.39 24.67
N ASN A 764 25.95 -13.17 24.53
CA ASN A 764 27.39 -12.89 24.45
C ASN A 764 28.01 -12.56 25.82
N LYS A 765 27.22 -12.30 26.87
CA LYS A 765 27.66 -11.79 28.17
C LYS A 765 28.87 -12.57 28.74
N ASP A 766 28.79 -13.89 28.77
CA ASP A 766 29.83 -14.74 29.36
C ASP A 766 31.16 -14.72 28.59
N SER A 767 31.15 -14.22 27.35
CA SER A 767 32.34 -14.06 26.51
C SER A 767 32.98 -12.68 26.62
N ILE A 768 32.44 -11.78 27.46
CA ILE A 768 32.88 -10.38 27.55
C ILE A 768 33.66 -10.18 28.85
N THR A 769 34.91 -9.74 28.69
CA THR A 769 35.68 -9.09 29.74
C THR A 769 35.82 -7.63 29.33
N VAL A 770 35.40 -6.69 30.18
CA VAL A 770 35.48 -5.25 29.85
C VAL A 770 36.94 -4.85 29.77
N ASP A 771 37.34 -4.38 28.59
CA ASP A 771 38.63 -3.75 28.34
C ASP A 771 38.42 -2.25 28.15
N ASP A 772 38.96 -1.45 29.06
CA ASP A 772 38.90 0.01 28.99
C ASP A 772 39.52 0.58 27.69
N SER A 773 40.39 -0.19 27.03
CA SER A 773 40.97 0.18 25.74
C SER A 773 39.94 0.29 24.61
N LEU A 774 38.78 -0.38 24.76
CA LEU A 774 37.68 -0.41 23.81
C LEU A 774 36.56 0.59 24.12
N VAL A 775 36.65 1.31 25.25
CA VAL A 775 35.78 2.44 25.57
C VAL A 775 36.26 3.66 24.80
N VAL A 776 35.56 4.01 23.72
CA VAL A 776 36.02 5.02 22.76
C VAL A 776 34.97 6.10 22.50
N PRO A 777 35.40 7.33 22.21
CA PRO A 777 34.49 8.36 21.73
C PRO A 777 33.94 7.99 20.35
N MET A 778 32.73 8.43 20.07
CA MET A 778 32.08 8.31 18.77
C MET A 778 31.36 9.59 18.38
N ALA A 779 31.38 9.90 17.10
CA ALA A 779 30.53 10.91 16.49
C ALA A 779 29.11 10.32 16.35
N TYR A 780 28.25 10.64 17.32
CA TYR A 780 26.87 10.14 17.33
C TYR A 780 26.01 10.96 16.38
N ARG A 781 26.02 12.29 16.52
CA ARG A 781 25.37 13.26 15.62
C ARG A 781 26.32 14.44 15.38
N PRO A 782 26.07 15.30 14.37
CA PRO A 782 26.89 16.49 14.14
C PRO A 782 27.03 17.32 15.41
N LEU A 783 28.27 17.53 15.84
CA LEU A 783 28.63 18.28 17.05
C LEU A 783 28.12 17.65 18.39
N ASP A 784 27.66 16.40 18.37
CA ASP A 784 27.29 15.59 19.54
C ASP A 784 28.14 14.32 19.58
N ALA A 785 29.26 14.39 20.32
CA ALA A 785 30.12 13.25 20.58
C ALA A 785 29.62 12.48 21.81
N ARG A 786 29.66 11.15 21.74
CA ARG A 786 29.26 10.23 22.81
C ARG A 786 30.29 9.14 22.99
N TRP A 787 30.06 8.21 23.90
CA TRP A 787 30.93 7.08 24.18
C TRP A 787 30.26 5.77 23.79
N THR A 788 31.04 4.83 23.26
CA THR A 788 30.59 3.46 22.95
C THR A 788 31.69 2.45 23.26
N TYR A 789 31.33 1.18 23.34
CA TYR A 789 32.27 0.06 23.50
C TYR A 789 32.52 -0.63 22.16
N PHE A 790 33.73 -0.55 21.62
CA PHE A 790 34.07 -1.00 20.27
C PHE A 790 34.33 -2.51 20.19
N ASP A 791 33.26 -3.30 20.18
CA ASP A 791 33.33 -4.76 20.23
C ASP A 791 32.18 -5.41 19.44
N ASN A 792 32.47 -6.39 18.58
CA ASN A 792 31.44 -7.07 17.77
C ASN A 792 30.47 -7.95 18.57
N ARG A 793 30.75 -8.23 19.83
CA ARG A 793 29.85 -8.95 20.75
C ARG A 793 28.71 -8.05 21.24
N LEU A 794 28.89 -6.73 21.18
CA LEU A 794 27.90 -5.73 21.63
C LEU A 794 27.48 -4.74 20.53
N LEU A 795 28.31 -4.53 19.50
CA LEU A 795 27.98 -3.73 18.32
C LEU A 795 27.56 -4.62 17.16
N TRP A 796 26.29 -4.54 16.79
CA TRP A 796 25.69 -5.35 15.73
C TRP A 796 26.45 -5.29 14.40
N ARG A 797 26.83 -4.08 13.97
CA ARG A 797 27.77 -3.89 12.85
C ARG A 797 28.83 -2.86 13.25
N TRP A 798 29.91 -3.35 13.82
CA TRP A 798 31.07 -2.56 14.25
C TRP A 798 31.97 -2.02 13.12
N ARG A 799 31.91 -2.60 11.91
CA ARG A 799 32.62 -2.11 10.72
C ARG A 799 34.15 -1.98 10.90
N ALA A 800 34.76 -2.98 11.53
CA ALA A 800 36.17 -2.95 11.92
C ALA A 800 37.15 -2.65 10.77
N ASP A 801 36.87 -3.09 9.54
CA ASP A 801 37.74 -2.86 8.36
C ASP A 801 38.11 -1.39 8.13
N VAL A 802 37.27 -0.45 8.59
CA VAL A 802 37.53 0.99 8.52
C VAL A 802 37.63 1.61 9.90
N MET A 803 36.70 1.28 10.81
CA MET A 803 36.59 1.94 12.11
C MET A 803 37.83 1.75 12.99
N ARG A 804 38.55 0.63 12.83
CA ARG A 804 39.81 0.38 13.56
C ARG A 804 40.86 1.48 13.34
N HIS A 805 40.84 2.13 12.17
CA HIS A 805 41.79 3.21 11.84
C HIS A 805 41.49 4.53 12.57
N LEU A 806 40.37 4.58 13.30
CA LEU A 806 39.90 5.73 14.09
C LEU A 806 39.89 5.42 15.59
N VAL A 807 40.07 4.15 15.96
CA VAL A 807 40.10 3.72 17.36
C VAL A 807 41.48 4.02 17.93
N ARG A 808 41.57 5.08 18.73
CA ARG A 808 42.79 5.51 19.46
C ARG A 808 44.00 5.77 18.55
N ARG A 809 43.76 6.14 17.29
CA ARG A 809 44.80 6.50 16.31
C ARG A 809 44.50 7.90 15.75
N PRO A 810 45.49 8.80 15.64
CA PRO A 810 45.31 10.12 15.04
C PRO A 810 44.86 10.02 13.58
N ASN A 811 43.67 10.51 13.25
CA ASN A 811 43.16 10.45 11.88
C ASN A 811 42.18 11.59 11.59
N LEU A 812 41.99 11.90 10.31
CA LEU A 812 40.87 12.72 9.85
C LEU A 812 39.89 11.81 9.15
N ASN A 813 38.64 11.81 9.60
CA ASN A 813 37.58 11.02 9.01
C ASN A 813 36.53 11.96 8.41
N LEU A 814 36.37 11.91 7.08
CA LEU A 814 35.29 12.60 6.41
C LEU A 814 34.03 11.73 6.51
N MET A 815 33.03 12.22 7.26
CA MET A 815 31.68 11.69 7.24
C MET A 815 30.92 12.28 6.07
N LEU A 816 30.31 11.43 5.24
CA LEU A 816 29.62 11.86 4.02
C LEU A 816 28.36 11.03 3.75
N THR A 817 27.28 11.66 3.30
CA THR A 817 26.10 10.95 2.77
C THR A 817 26.30 10.56 1.31
N ARG A 818 25.93 9.33 0.95
CA ARG A 818 25.86 8.91 -0.45
C ARG A 818 24.57 9.38 -1.13
N GLN A 819 23.47 9.29 -0.42
CA GLN A 819 22.13 9.63 -0.89
C GLN A 819 21.41 10.35 0.23
N THR A 820 20.66 11.38 -0.12
CA THR A 820 19.87 12.14 0.85
C THR A 820 18.65 12.75 0.17
N LYS A 821 17.59 12.98 0.97
CA LYS A 821 16.43 13.77 0.55
C LYS A 821 16.62 15.27 0.77
N ASP A 822 17.52 15.62 1.68
CA ASP A 822 17.79 16.98 2.11
C ASP A 822 19.06 17.50 1.40
N GLU A 823 19.90 18.23 2.12
CA GLU A 823 21.24 18.61 1.68
C GLU A 823 22.27 17.51 1.96
N VAL A 824 23.35 17.49 1.17
CA VAL A 824 24.48 16.59 1.41
C VAL A 824 25.05 16.80 2.80
N GLY A 825 25.07 15.74 3.60
CA GLY A 825 25.71 15.74 4.91
C GLY A 825 27.21 15.52 4.77
N ALA A 826 28.01 16.50 5.17
CA ALA A 826 29.47 16.42 5.22
C ALA A 826 29.98 16.96 6.55
N LEU A 827 30.82 16.20 7.26
CA LEU A 827 31.44 16.62 8.53
C LEU A 827 32.76 15.90 8.73
N VAL A 828 33.79 16.58 9.24
CA VAL A 828 35.04 15.94 9.64
C VAL A 828 35.02 15.62 11.13
N VAL A 829 35.46 14.42 11.49
CA VAL A 829 35.62 13.95 12.88
C VAL A 829 36.95 13.19 13.04
N GLU A 830 37.40 12.97 14.27
CA GLU A 830 38.58 12.15 14.57
C GLU A 830 38.23 10.77 15.16
N SER A 831 36.96 10.54 15.46
CA SER A 831 36.46 9.32 16.09
C SER A 831 35.73 8.42 15.11
N ILE A 832 35.41 7.19 15.55
CA ILE A 832 34.40 6.36 14.88
C ILE A 832 33.05 7.09 14.84
N ALA A 833 32.15 6.69 13.94
CA ALA A 833 30.87 7.40 13.77
C ALA A 833 29.67 6.47 13.59
N ALA A 834 28.49 6.96 13.99
CA ALA A 834 27.21 6.30 13.77
C ALA A 834 26.79 6.32 12.28
N HIS A 835 26.03 5.31 11.85
CA HIS A 835 25.52 5.22 10.47
C HIS A 835 24.40 6.20 10.12
N LYS A 836 23.79 6.90 11.10
CA LYS A 836 22.68 7.83 10.93
C LYS A 836 22.98 9.17 11.59
N ALA A 837 24.11 9.78 11.23
CA ALA A 837 24.54 11.02 11.86
C ALA A 837 23.70 12.21 11.39
N PHE A 838 23.54 12.37 10.08
CA PHE A 838 22.95 13.57 9.47
C PHE A 838 21.42 13.55 9.36
N SER A 839 20.79 12.38 9.36
CA SER A 839 19.33 12.26 9.44
C SER A 839 18.93 10.84 9.84
N ALA A 840 17.66 10.64 10.18
CA ALA A 840 17.13 9.31 10.49
C ALA A 840 16.98 8.40 9.25
N TYR A 841 17.04 8.99 8.05
CA TYR A 841 16.75 8.32 6.78
C TYR A 841 18.00 8.08 5.94
N ASP A 842 19.04 8.88 6.13
CA ASP A 842 20.27 8.81 5.34
C ASP A 842 21.31 7.92 6.01
N ILE A 843 22.17 7.34 5.17
CA ILE A 843 23.29 6.52 5.63
C ILE A 843 24.58 7.32 5.52
N THR A 844 25.25 7.49 6.65
CA THR A 844 26.55 8.14 6.77
C THR A 844 27.68 7.16 6.49
N TYR A 845 28.58 7.54 5.57
CA TYR A 845 29.81 6.83 5.23
C TYR A 845 31.01 7.55 5.84
N ASN A 846 32.09 6.79 6.07
CA ASN A 846 33.30 7.23 6.74
C ASN A 846 34.49 6.99 5.84
N PHE A 847 35.27 8.03 5.62
CA PHE A 847 36.44 8.06 4.76
C PHE A 847 37.65 8.52 5.58
N PRO A 848 38.37 7.61 6.26
CA PRO A 848 39.59 7.96 6.98
C PRO A 848 40.68 8.39 6.00
N LEU A 849 41.46 9.42 6.33
CA LEU A 849 42.58 9.88 5.51
C LEU A 849 43.75 8.89 5.55
N TYR A 850 44.00 8.30 6.72
CA TYR A 850 45.08 7.36 6.94
C TYR A 850 44.59 5.95 7.23
N LEU A 851 45.34 4.95 6.76
CA LEU A 851 45.15 3.54 7.09
C LEU A 851 46.32 3.06 7.95
N TYR A 852 46.00 2.22 8.92
CA TYR A 852 46.94 1.62 9.87
C TYR A 852 47.06 0.11 9.60
N PRO A 853 48.20 -0.54 9.91
CA PRO A 853 48.30 -1.98 9.80
C PRO A 853 47.33 -2.68 10.76
N ASP A 854 46.99 -3.92 10.44
CA ASP A 854 46.20 -4.75 11.35
C ASP A 854 47.06 -5.35 12.48
N GLU A 855 46.40 -5.88 13.51
CA GLU A 855 47.08 -6.43 14.69
C GLU A 855 48.06 -7.56 14.35
N ALA A 856 47.76 -8.40 13.35
CA ALA A 856 48.64 -9.47 12.91
C ALA A 856 49.94 -8.93 12.28
N THR A 857 49.83 -7.83 11.52
CA THR A 857 50.97 -7.10 10.96
C THR A 857 51.77 -6.41 12.07
N GLU A 858 51.11 -5.78 13.04
CA GLU A 858 51.79 -5.13 14.19
C GLU A 858 52.50 -6.13 15.12
N GLN A 859 51.96 -7.34 15.27
CA GLN A 859 52.58 -8.40 16.06
C GLN A 859 53.81 -9.02 15.37
N SER A 860 53.83 -9.01 14.03
CA SER A 860 54.94 -9.56 13.25
C SER A 860 56.06 -8.54 12.96
N ASP A 861 55.75 -7.24 13.02
CA ASP A 861 56.70 -6.14 12.90
C ASP A 861 56.36 -5.03 13.91
N ALA A 862 57.17 -4.91 14.95
CA ALA A 862 56.99 -3.91 16.01
C ALA A 862 57.06 -2.46 15.48
N PHE A 863 57.75 -2.22 14.36
CA PHE A 863 57.82 -0.90 13.70
C PHE A 863 56.62 -0.64 12.79
N ALA A 864 55.85 -1.67 12.41
CA ALA A 864 54.66 -1.50 11.58
C ALA A 864 53.60 -0.63 12.26
N SER A 865 53.51 -0.66 13.60
CA SER A 865 52.59 0.20 14.37
C SER A 865 52.77 1.71 14.15
N GLN A 866 53.95 2.12 13.66
CA GLN A 866 54.29 3.50 13.28
C GLN A 866 54.04 3.80 11.79
N HIS A 867 53.81 2.79 10.95
CA HIS A 867 53.68 2.93 9.50
C HIS A 867 52.20 3.11 9.09
N ARG A 868 51.75 4.36 8.98
CA ARG A 868 50.45 4.69 8.36
C ARG A 868 50.60 4.89 6.85
N THR A 869 49.58 4.55 6.07
CA THR A 869 49.51 4.79 4.62
C THR A 869 48.35 5.72 4.27
N LEU A 870 48.43 6.39 3.11
CA LEU A 870 47.35 7.25 2.63
C LEU A 870 46.21 6.42 2.04
N ASN A 871 44.99 6.75 2.43
CA ASN A 871 43.78 6.23 1.80
C ASN A 871 43.45 6.97 0.49
N LEU A 872 44.45 7.43 -0.26
CA LEU A 872 44.25 8.21 -1.48
C LEU A 872 44.69 7.40 -2.69
N ASP A 873 43.86 7.34 -3.73
CA ASP A 873 44.30 6.80 -5.02
C ASP A 873 45.53 7.59 -5.52
N PRO A 874 46.68 6.92 -5.76
CA PRO A 874 47.90 7.63 -6.12
C PRO A 874 47.80 8.44 -7.41
N LYS A 875 47.02 7.98 -8.41
CA LYS A 875 46.90 8.66 -9.70
C LYS A 875 46.03 9.91 -9.60
N LEU A 876 44.86 9.79 -8.98
CA LEU A 876 43.98 10.92 -8.72
C LEU A 876 44.66 11.94 -7.82
N TYR A 877 45.31 11.49 -6.74
CA TYR A 877 46.04 12.37 -5.82
C TYR A 877 47.14 13.16 -6.54
N ALA A 878 47.99 12.49 -7.34
CA ALA A 878 49.01 13.17 -8.13
C ALA A 878 48.43 14.19 -9.13
N THR A 879 47.26 13.88 -9.71
CA THR A 879 46.56 14.78 -10.65
C THR A 879 46.03 16.02 -9.93
N ILE A 880 45.44 15.85 -8.74
CA ILE A 880 44.97 16.96 -7.91
C ILE A 880 46.15 17.82 -7.46
N CYS A 881 47.24 17.23 -6.97
CA CYS A 881 48.45 17.95 -6.58
C CYS A 881 49.04 18.77 -7.73
N LYS A 882 49.07 18.20 -8.95
CA LYS A 882 49.50 18.92 -10.16
C LYS A 882 48.63 20.15 -10.43
N ALA A 883 47.30 20.01 -10.39
CA ALA A 883 46.37 21.12 -10.60
C ALA A 883 46.44 22.17 -9.47
N ALA A 884 46.71 21.73 -8.25
CA ALA A 884 46.88 22.56 -7.06
C ALA A 884 48.23 23.28 -6.95
N GLY A 885 49.23 22.91 -7.78
CA GLY A 885 50.58 23.46 -7.70
C GLY A 885 51.36 23.04 -6.44
N ILE A 886 51.05 21.88 -5.87
CA ILE A 886 51.74 21.32 -4.69
C ILE A 886 52.42 19.99 -5.03
N HIS A 887 53.42 19.58 -4.24
CA HIS A 887 54.15 18.35 -4.49
C HIS A 887 53.58 17.18 -3.67
N PRO A 888 53.22 16.04 -4.29
CA PRO A 888 52.58 14.92 -3.58
C PRO A 888 53.51 14.23 -2.59
N ALA A 889 54.83 14.44 -2.62
CA ALA A 889 55.79 13.87 -1.68
C ALA A 889 55.94 14.69 -0.38
N ASP A 890 55.35 15.89 -0.31
CA ASP A 890 55.37 16.74 0.90
C ASP A 890 54.32 16.24 1.91
N GLN A 891 54.48 14.98 2.32
CA GLN A 891 53.54 14.25 3.17
C GLN A 891 54.00 14.25 4.63
N ALA A 892 53.04 14.06 5.54
CA ALA A 892 53.33 13.86 6.94
C ALA A 892 54.08 12.55 7.15
N GLY A 893 55.33 12.64 7.63
CA GLY A 893 56.06 11.48 8.12
C GLY A 893 55.31 10.75 9.25
N PRO A 894 55.67 9.50 9.56
CA PRO A 894 54.97 8.67 10.55
C PRO A 894 54.88 9.30 11.95
N ASP A 895 55.94 10.01 12.37
CA ASP A 895 56.00 10.71 13.66
C ASP A 895 55.52 12.18 13.62
N HIS A 896 55.10 12.65 12.45
CA HIS A 896 54.65 14.04 12.27
C HIS A 896 53.20 14.19 12.73
N ASP A 897 52.94 15.12 13.67
CA ASP A 897 51.59 15.50 14.08
C ASP A 897 50.97 16.44 13.03
N PHE A 898 50.42 15.83 11.98
CA PHE A 898 49.81 16.54 10.84
C PHE A 898 48.64 17.43 11.25
N ARG A 899 48.09 17.27 12.46
CA ARG A 899 46.98 18.08 13.00
C ARG A 899 47.44 19.41 13.54
N ALA A 900 48.67 19.50 14.05
CA ALA A 900 49.24 20.73 14.59
C ALA A 900 49.72 21.68 13.48
N ALA A 901 50.01 21.15 12.29
CA ALA A 901 50.41 21.95 11.14
C ALA A 901 49.23 22.78 10.59
N THR A 902 49.44 24.07 10.34
CA THR A 902 48.41 25.01 9.89
C THR A 902 48.91 25.83 8.70
N GLY A 903 47.98 26.37 7.90
CA GLY A 903 48.31 27.17 6.72
C GLY A 903 49.21 26.41 5.73
N GLU A 904 50.27 27.05 5.26
CA GLU A 904 51.19 26.45 4.27
C GLU A 904 52.07 25.31 4.84
N ALA A 905 52.22 25.21 6.17
CA ALA A 905 52.99 24.14 6.79
C ALA A 905 52.25 22.79 6.77
N ARG A 906 50.96 22.77 6.41
CA ARG A 906 50.18 21.54 6.27
C ARG A 906 50.80 20.61 5.21
N PRO A 907 50.81 19.29 5.46
CA PRO A 907 51.13 18.29 4.44
C PRO A 907 50.19 18.36 3.23
N SER A 908 50.67 17.95 2.06
CA SER A 908 49.90 17.99 0.80
C SER A 908 48.60 17.19 0.87
N GLU A 909 48.58 16.03 1.53
CA GLU A 909 47.38 15.20 1.69
C GLU A 909 46.32 15.88 2.56
N VAL A 910 46.75 16.66 3.56
CA VAL A 910 45.85 17.44 4.42
C VAL A 910 45.32 18.64 3.66
N LYS A 911 46.16 19.33 2.86
CA LYS A 911 45.71 20.41 1.97
C LYS A 911 44.66 19.92 0.96
N VAL A 912 44.84 18.74 0.37
CA VAL A 912 43.86 18.13 -0.55
C VAL A 912 42.58 17.73 0.19
N PHE A 913 42.69 17.14 1.38
CA PHE A 913 41.54 16.80 2.23
C PHE A 913 40.73 18.06 2.60
N ASP A 914 41.41 19.13 2.99
CA ASP A 914 40.80 20.41 3.34
C ASP A 914 40.17 21.08 2.10
N TYR A 915 40.78 20.98 0.91
CA TYR A 915 40.16 21.45 -0.33
C TYR A 915 38.82 20.74 -0.61
N ILE A 916 38.78 19.41 -0.49
CA ILE A 916 37.54 18.63 -0.64
C ILE A 916 36.48 19.14 0.36
N TYR A 917 36.89 19.35 1.62
CA TYR A 917 35.97 19.82 2.66
C TYR A 917 35.45 21.23 2.39
N GLY A 918 36.31 22.13 1.89
CA GLY A 918 35.93 23.48 1.47
C GLY A 918 34.94 23.47 0.30
N VAL A 919 35.19 22.67 -0.74
CA VAL A 919 34.25 22.51 -1.87
C VAL A 919 32.89 21.99 -1.39
N LEU A 920 32.88 20.98 -0.52
CA LEU A 920 31.65 20.43 0.05
C LEU A 920 30.87 21.45 0.90
N HIS A 921 31.46 22.58 1.26
CA HIS A 921 30.83 23.69 1.99
C HIS A 921 30.62 24.94 1.13
N ALA A 922 31.05 24.95 -0.13
CA ALA A 922 30.87 26.11 -1.01
C ALA A 922 29.38 26.23 -1.44
N PRO A 923 28.70 27.35 -1.15
CA PRO A 923 27.30 27.55 -1.55
C PRO A 923 27.08 27.40 -3.05
N ALA A 924 27.95 27.99 -3.86
CA ALA A 924 27.89 27.88 -5.31
C ALA A 924 27.87 26.42 -5.80
N TYR A 925 28.68 25.54 -5.19
CA TYR A 925 28.74 24.12 -5.54
C TYR A 925 27.48 23.37 -5.11
N ARG A 926 27.03 23.60 -3.88
CA ARG A 926 25.82 22.96 -3.34
C ARG A 926 24.58 23.35 -4.12
N GLU A 927 24.43 24.63 -4.46
CA GLU A 927 23.29 25.15 -5.21
C GLU A 927 23.31 24.67 -6.66
N THR A 928 24.45 24.76 -7.35
CA THR A 928 24.56 24.37 -8.76
C THR A 928 24.32 22.88 -8.98
N PHE A 929 24.77 22.03 -8.05
CA PHE A 929 24.71 20.58 -8.21
C PHE A 929 23.76 19.88 -7.21
N ALA A 930 22.82 20.61 -6.61
CA ALA A 930 21.93 20.11 -5.55
C ALA A 930 21.28 18.75 -5.89
N GLU A 931 20.74 18.60 -7.10
CA GLU A 931 20.07 17.36 -7.52
C GLU A 931 21.05 16.18 -7.71
N PHE A 932 22.29 16.45 -8.11
CA PHE A 932 23.32 15.42 -8.23
C PHE A 932 23.85 14.96 -6.87
N LEU A 933 23.93 15.88 -5.91
CA LEU A 933 24.39 15.61 -4.55
C LEU A 933 23.41 14.74 -3.73
N LYS A 934 22.13 14.68 -4.16
CA LYS A 934 21.10 13.84 -3.53
C LYS A 934 21.16 12.36 -3.94
N ILE A 935 21.74 12.05 -5.10
CA ILE A 935 21.58 10.73 -5.74
C ILE A 935 22.79 9.79 -5.64
N ASP A 936 24.01 10.31 -5.51
CA ASP A 936 25.24 9.52 -5.34
C ASP A 936 26.33 10.34 -4.62
N PHE A 937 27.49 9.72 -4.36
CA PHE A 937 28.61 10.42 -3.74
C PHE A 937 29.01 11.69 -4.52
N PRO A 938 29.33 12.79 -3.82
CA PRO A 938 29.81 14.03 -4.43
C PRO A 938 30.99 13.84 -5.38
N ARG A 939 30.95 14.55 -6.51
CA ARG A 939 32.08 14.73 -7.43
C ARG A 939 32.70 16.10 -7.25
N ILE A 940 33.95 16.13 -6.82
CA ILE A 940 34.67 17.36 -6.54
C ILE A 940 35.31 17.88 -7.83
N PRO A 941 35.09 19.13 -8.24
CA PRO A 941 35.82 19.75 -9.33
C PRO A 941 37.32 19.78 -9.04
N TYR A 942 38.12 19.53 -10.07
CA TYR A 942 39.56 19.82 -10.01
C TYR A 942 39.76 21.32 -9.76
N PRO A 943 40.79 21.72 -8.99
CA PRO A 943 41.05 23.13 -8.76
C PRO A 943 41.34 23.84 -10.09
N PRO A 944 40.62 24.94 -10.42
CA PRO A 944 40.85 25.68 -11.66
C PRO A 944 42.23 26.33 -11.75
N SER A 945 42.80 26.70 -10.60
CA SER A 945 44.17 27.21 -10.47
C SER A 945 44.74 26.93 -9.07
N PRO A 946 46.07 27.04 -8.88
CA PRO A 946 46.71 26.96 -7.57
C PRO A 946 46.19 27.98 -6.55
N GLU A 947 45.81 29.18 -6.98
CA GLU A 947 45.25 30.23 -6.12
C GLU A 947 43.88 29.85 -5.59
N VAL A 948 43.00 29.34 -6.47
CA VAL A 948 41.67 28.85 -6.07
C VAL A 948 41.82 27.65 -5.13
N PHE A 949 42.75 26.73 -5.43
CA PHE A 949 43.05 25.63 -4.51
C PHE A 949 43.45 26.13 -3.13
N ARG A 950 44.42 27.07 -3.05
CA ARG A 950 44.89 27.62 -1.78
C ARG A 950 43.74 28.25 -0.99
N HIS A 951 42.95 29.13 -1.63
CA HIS A 951 41.81 29.79 -0.98
C HIS A 951 40.81 28.79 -0.41
N VAL A 952 40.34 27.85 -1.24
CA VAL A 952 39.33 26.87 -0.84
C VAL A 952 39.88 25.90 0.22
N SER A 953 41.16 25.49 0.09
CA SER A 953 41.83 24.63 1.07
C SER A 953 42.06 25.33 2.41
N GLU A 954 42.34 26.64 2.44
CA GLU A 954 42.44 27.41 3.68
C GLU A 954 41.09 27.56 4.36
N LYS A 955 40.02 27.89 3.62
CA LYS A 955 38.66 27.92 4.18
C LYS A 955 38.23 26.53 4.69
N GLY A 956 38.58 25.49 3.94
CA GLY A 956 38.41 24.10 4.36
C GLY A 956 39.14 23.75 5.65
N GLU A 957 40.36 24.25 5.84
CA GLU A 957 41.12 24.12 7.10
C GLU A 957 40.35 24.71 8.27
N PHE A 958 39.92 25.98 8.13
CA PHE A 958 39.18 26.67 9.17
C PHE A 958 37.92 25.90 9.53
N LEU A 959 37.14 25.46 8.53
CA LEU A 959 35.95 24.63 8.74
C LEU A 959 36.29 23.31 9.44
N ARG A 960 37.34 22.60 9.01
CA ARG A 960 37.74 21.32 9.63
C ARG A 960 38.04 21.54 11.11
N ARG A 961 38.93 22.47 11.43
CA ARG A 961 39.38 22.73 12.79
C ARG A 961 38.25 23.24 13.69
N LEU A 962 37.35 24.05 13.13
CA LEU A 962 36.14 24.53 13.81
C LEU A 962 35.19 23.38 14.13
N HIS A 963 34.93 22.47 13.18
CA HIS A 963 34.05 21.31 13.39
C HIS A 963 34.67 20.23 14.27
N LEU A 964 36.00 20.14 14.34
CA LEU A 964 36.74 19.36 15.34
C LEU A 964 36.73 20.01 16.73
N MET A 965 36.07 21.16 16.87
CA MET A 965 35.95 21.94 18.09
C MET A 965 37.28 22.37 18.72
N GLU A 966 38.29 22.68 17.89
CA GLU A 966 39.59 23.11 18.38
C GLU A 966 39.48 24.44 19.15
N PRO A 967 39.91 24.49 20.44
CA PRO A 967 39.78 25.71 21.25
C PRO A 967 40.44 26.94 20.62
N ALA A 968 41.57 26.74 19.92
CA ALA A 968 42.30 27.80 19.25
C ALA A 968 41.52 28.49 18.12
N VAL A 969 40.55 27.81 17.50
CA VAL A 969 39.75 28.34 16.38
C VAL A 969 38.38 28.85 16.85
N ILE A 970 37.77 28.22 17.86
CA ILE A 970 36.48 28.66 18.41
C ILE A 970 36.62 30.04 19.08
N GLY A 971 37.68 30.22 19.88
CA GLY A 971 37.86 31.42 20.71
C GLY A 971 36.81 31.54 21.82
N GLU A 972 36.56 32.78 22.25
CA GLU A 972 35.55 33.07 23.28
C GLU A 972 34.12 32.89 22.76
N THR A 973 33.26 32.28 23.58
CA THR A 973 31.83 32.07 23.28
C THR A 973 30.98 33.07 24.05
N LEU A 974 30.48 34.09 23.36
CA LEU A 974 29.68 35.19 23.93
C LEU A 974 28.18 34.92 23.83
N TYR A 975 27.70 33.80 24.41
CA TYR A 975 26.27 33.44 24.44
C TYR A 975 25.85 33.13 25.89
N PRO A 976 25.65 34.17 26.73
CA PRO A 976 25.53 33.99 28.16
C PRO A 976 24.27 33.19 28.53
N TYR A 977 24.41 32.34 29.53
CA TYR A 977 23.31 31.56 30.08
C TYR A 977 22.72 32.30 31.29
N HIS A 978 21.43 32.62 31.21
CA HIS A 978 20.71 33.48 32.15
C HIS A 978 19.56 32.74 32.82
N GLY A 979 19.16 33.25 33.99
CA GLY A 979 18.06 32.73 34.80
C GLY A 979 18.54 31.90 35.99
N GLU A 980 17.75 31.87 37.06
CA GLU A 980 17.96 30.99 38.22
C GLU A 980 16.94 29.84 38.17
N GLY A 981 17.37 28.58 38.33
CA GLY A 981 16.51 27.40 38.20
C GLY A 981 17.25 26.09 38.43
N ASP A 982 16.65 24.98 37.99
CA ASP A 982 17.16 23.62 38.16
C ASP A 982 18.02 23.11 36.99
N ASP A 983 18.24 23.95 35.98
CA ASP A 983 18.95 23.65 34.72
C ASP A 983 18.32 22.53 33.90
N VAL A 984 17.10 22.11 34.24
CA VAL A 984 16.42 21.02 33.55
C VAL A 984 15.83 21.51 32.24
N VAL A 985 16.16 20.82 31.15
CA VAL A 985 15.50 21.04 29.86
C VAL A 985 14.06 20.52 29.95
N ALA A 986 13.11 21.44 30.09
CA ALA A 986 11.72 21.10 30.40
C ALA A 986 10.95 20.55 29.19
N SER A 987 9.84 19.87 29.45
CA SER A 987 8.91 19.44 28.41
C SER A 987 8.36 20.65 27.63
N GLY A 988 8.32 20.54 26.30
CA GLY A 988 7.93 21.65 25.41
C GLY A 988 9.05 22.64 25.05
N TYR A 989 10.27 22.44 25.54
CA TYR A 989 11.49 23.20 25.21
C TYR A 989 12.47 22.32 24.39
N PRO A 990 13.54 22.85 23.80
CA PRO A 990 13.93 24.26 23.70
C PRO A 990 12.99 25.12 22.85
N LYS A 991 12.93 26.43 23.13
CA LYS A 991 12.21 27.44 22.35
C LYS A 991 13.13 28.60 21.99
N PHE A 992 12.99 29.13 20.77
CA PHE A 992 13.76 30.29 20.31
C PHE A 992 12.85 31.50 20.16
N GLU A 993 13.10 32.55 20.93
CA GLU A 993 12.32 33.78 20.98
C GLU A 993 13.27 34.97 21.15
N ASP A 994 13.23 35.95 20.24
CA ASP A 994 14.01 37.21 20.30
C ASP A 994 15.51 37.03 20.61
N GLY A 995 16.17 36.09 19.93
CA GLY A 995 17.60 35.81 20.13
C GLY A 995 17.92 35.01 21.40
N LYS A 996 16.90 34.47 22.08
CA LYS A 996 17.05 33.64 23.28
C LYS A 996 16.65 32.20 23.00
N VAL A 997 17.48 31.25 23.42
CA VAL A 997 17.12 29.82 23.44
C VAL A 997 16.75 29.43 24.86
N HIS A 998 15.45 29.36 25.13
CA HIS A 998 14.90 28.91 26.41
C HIS A 998 15.01 27.40 26.55
N ILE A 999 15.53 26.93 27.68
CA ILE A 999 15.52 25.50 28.05
C ILE A 999 14.36 25.16 28.98
N ASN A 1000 13.85 26.15 29.71
CA ASN A 1000 12.65 26.11 30.52
C ASN A 1000 12.07 27.54 30.62
N LYS A 1001 11.11 27.76 31.54
CA LYS A 1001 10.42 29.05 31.66
C LYS A 1001 11.33 30.18 32.22
N ASP A 1002 12.34 29.82 33.01
CA ASP A 1002 13.16 30.77 33.78
C ASP A 1002 14.57 30.92 33.20
N GLN A 1003 15.08 29.90 32.50
CA GLN A 1003 16.48 29.80 32.07
C GLN A 1003 16.65 29.70 30.56
N TYR A 1004 17.64 30.42 30.02
CA TYR A 1004 17.89 30.56 28.58
C TYR A 1004 19.32 30.97 28.23
N PHE A 1005 19.75 30.64 27.00
CA PHE A 1005 20.94 31.21 26.37
C PHE A 1005 20.56 32.50 25.64
N ALA A 1006 21.22 33.62 25.92
CA ALA A 1006 21.00 34.89 25.24
C ALA A 1006 21.95 35.11 24.06
N ASP A 1007 21.63 36.12 23.26
CA ASP A 1007 22.42 36.59 22.11
C ASP A 1007 22.67 35.51 21.04
N VAL A 1008 21.79 34.50 20.96
CA VAL A 1008 21.89 33.42 19.98
C VAL A 1008 21.40 33.92 18.61
N PRO A 1009 22.26 33.93 17.57
CA PRO A 1009 21.86 34.36 16.25
C PRO A 1009 20.83 33.42 15.63
N PRO A 1010 19.78 33.95 14.94
CA PRO A 1010 18.78 33.11 14.29
C PRO A 1010 19.37 32.08 13.33
N VAL A 1011 20.43 32.45 12.59
CA VAL A 1011 21.10 31.56 11.64
C VAL A 1011 21.67 30.32 12.32
N ALA A 1012 22.24 30.43 13.52
CA ALA A 1012 22.78 29.29 14.25
C ALA A 1012 21.67 28.35 14.74
N TRP A 1013 20.50 28.88 15.07
CA TRP A 1013 19.33 28.10 15.48
C TRP A 1013 18.70 27.30 14.31
N THR A 1014 18.71 27.88 13.11
CA THR A 1014 18.12 27.26 11.90
C THR A 1014 19.13 26.50 11.05
N PHE A 1015 20.43 26.55 11.37
CA PHE A 1015 21.49 25.94 10.58
C PHE A 1015 21.34 24.42 10.50
N HIS A 1016 21.56 23.87 9.30
CA HIS A 1016 21.49 22.44 9.03
C HIS A 1016 22.87 21.89 8.64
N ILE A 1017 23.18 20.69 9.11
CA ILE A 1017 24.28 19.87 8.60
C ILE A 1017 23.66 18.58 8.07
N GLY A 1018 23.50 18.50 6.75
CA GLY A 1018 22.58 17.55 6.13
C GLY A 1018 21.14 17.81 6.58
N GLY A 1019 20.40 16.77 6.97
CA GLY A 1019 19.05 16.90 7.54
C GLY A 1019 19.00 17.20 9.05
N TYR A 1020 20.13 17.45 9.72
CA TYR A 1020 20.20 17.60 11.18
C TYR A 1020 20.36 19.06 11.58
N GLN A 1021 19.62 19.51 12.60
CA GLN A 1021 19.72 20.85 13.20
C GLN A 1021 20.43 20.79 14.57
N PRO A 1022 21.75 21.02 14.64
CA PRO A 1022 22.52 20.71 15.84
C PRO A 1022 22.07 21.51 17.07
N ALA A 1023 21.87 22.83 16.91
CA ALA A 1023 21.46 23.72 18.00
C ALA A 1023 20.10 23.34 18.63
N GLN A 1024 19.18 22.77 17.85
CA GLN A 1024 17.89 22.36 18.39
C GLN A 1024 17.93 20.96 18.98
N LYS A 1025 18.50 20.02 18.21
CA LYS A 1025 18.44 18.60 18.53
C LYS A 1025 19.26 18.27 19.76
N TRP A 1026 20.44 18.88 19.92
CA TRP A 1026 21.30 18.62 21.07
C TRP A 1026 20.61 18.89 22.42
N LEU A 1027 19.82 19.97 22.52
CA LEU A 1027 19.00 20.28 23.69
C LEU A 1027 17.75 19.38 23.79
N LYS A 1028 17.06 19.11 22.67
CA LYS A 1028 15.88 18.21 22.64
C LYS A 1028 16.21 16.82 23.16
N ASP A 1029 17.40 16.31 22.83
CA ASP A 1029 17.86 14.98 23.24
C ASP A 1029 18.25 14.93 24.73
N ARG A 1030 18.29 16.08 25.42
CA ARG A 1030 18.57 16.23 26.86
C ARG A 1030 17.33 16.61 27.69
N ARG A 1031 16.12 16.50 27.13
CA ARG A 1031 14.86 16.77 27.85
C ARG A 1031 14.75 15.92 29.11
N GLY A 1032 14.34 16.56 30.22
CA GLY A 1032 14.23 15.93 31.53
C GLY A 1032 15.56 15.77 32.26
N ARG A 1033 16.68 16.24 31.69
CA ARG A 1033 18.01 16.25 32.31
C ARG A 1033 18.44 17.68 32.63
N ALA A 1034 19.08 17.87 33.79
CA ALA A 1034 19.77 19.11 34.13
C ALA A 1034 21.05 19.26 33.30
N LEU A 1035 21.28 20.46 32.74
CA LEU A 1035 22.53 20.77 32.04
C LEU A 1035 23.65 21.02 33.05
N SER A 1036 24.75 20.30 32.90
CA SER A 1036 25.98 20.58 33.66
C SER A 1036 26.68 21.85 33.15
N TRP A 1037 27.69 22.31 33.90
CA TRP A 1037 28.56 23.39 33.45
C TRP A 1037 29.22 23.10 32.09
N ASP A 1038 29.68 21.87 31.89
CA ASP A 1038 30.29 21.43 30.63
C ASP A 1038 29.26 21.36 29.50
N ASP A 1039 28.02 20.97 29.80
CA ASP A 1039 26.90 20.99 28.84
C ASP A 1039 26.61 22.41 28.34
N ILE A 1040 26.54 23.38 29.27
CA ILE A 1040 26.32 24.80 28.94
C ILE A 1040 27.45 25.30 28.04
N GLY A 1041 28.71 25.05 28.44
CA GLY A 1041 29.87 25.44 27.65
C GLY A 1041 29.93 24.76 26.28
N HIS A 1042 29.54 23.48 26.17
CA HIS A 1042 29.47 22.76 24.91
C HIS A 1042 28.40 23.35 23.99
N TYR A 1043 27.22 23.67 24.52
CA TYR A 1043 26.15 24.28 23.73
C TYR A 1043 26.55 25.66 23.18
N GLN A 1044 27.23 26.48 23.99
CA GLN A 1044 27.76 27.77 23.55
C GLN A 1044 28.76 27.61 22.38
N LYS A 1045 29.61 26.57 22.42
CA LYS A 1045 30.51 26.23 21.30
C LYS A 1045 29.73 25.83 20.06
N ILE A 1046 28.67 25.02 20.18
CA ILE A 1046 27.81 24.66 19.04
C ILE A 1046 27.27 25.93 18.37
N VAL A 1047 26.71 26.87 19.12
CA VAL A 1047 26.18 28.13 18.56
C VAL A 1047 27.28 28.92 17.84
N LYS A 1048 28.48 29.03 18.44
CA LYS A 1048 29.63 29.72 17.83
C LYS A 1048 30.06 29.07 16.53
N ILE A 1049 30.18 27.75 16.52
CA ILE A 1049 30.60 26.95 15.37
C ILE A 1049 29.62 27.16 14.22
N LEU A 1050 28.32 27.03 14.46
CA LEU A 1050 27.31 27.17 13.39
C LEU A 1050 27.31 28.57 12.76
N LEU A 1051 27.46 29.62 13.58
CA LEU A 1051 27.59 30.99 13.07
C LEU A 1051 28.87 31.16 12.23
N ALA A 1052 30.01 30.69 12.73
CA ALA A 1052 31.29 30.83 12.04
C ALA A 1052 31.33 29.98 10.76
N THR A 1053 30.69 28.80 10.75
CA THR A 1053 30.53 27.97 9.55
C THR A 1053 29.73 28.72 8.48
N ASP A 1054 28.59 29.32 8.82
CA ASP A 1054 27.80 30.15 7.88
C ASP A 1054 28.63 31.31 7.28
N GLN A 1055 29.40 31.99 8.12
CA GLN A 1055 30.28 33.09 7.68
C GLN A 1055 31.36 32.59 6.72
N ILE A 1056 32.08 31.53 7.09
CA ILE A 1056 33.15 30.98 6.26
C ILE A 1056 32.60 30.48 4.93
N MET A 1057 31.45 29.79 4.92
CA MET A 1057 30.82 29.32 3.68
C MET A 1057 30.58 30.45 2.67
N LYS A 1058 30.16 31.62 3.14
CA LYS A 1058 29.92 32.81 2.29
C LYS A 1058 31.21 33.43 1.73
N GLU A 1059 32.35 33.15 2.35
CA GLU A 1059 33.67 33.62 1.90
C GLU A 1059 34.36 32.64 0.92
N ILE A 1060 33.79 31.46 0.67
CA ILE A 1060 34.37 30.49 -0.26
C ILE A 1060 34.11 30.95 -1.69
N GLU A 1061 35.17 31.32 -2.39
CA GLU A 1061 35.14 31.71 -3.79
C GLU A 1061 35.58 30.50 -4.62
N LEU A 1062 34.61 29.81 -5.21
CA LEU A 1062 34.83 28.66 -6.09
C LEU A 1062 34.17 28.93 -7.44
N PRO A 1063 34.93 29.26 -8.50
CA PRO A 1063 34.40 29.40 -9.84
C PRO A 1063 33.82 28.08 -10.33
N ILE A 1064 32.55 28.07 -10.71
CA ILE A 1064 31.90 26.91 -11.31
C ILE A 1064 31.55 27.26 -12.75
N GLU A 1065 32.30 26.70 -13.68
CA GLU A 1065 31.99 26.81 -15.10
C GLU A 1065 30.97 25.74 -15.47
N THR A 1066 29.86 26.14 -16.09
CA THR A 1066 28.81 25.25 -16.56
C THR A 1066 29.14 24.58 -17.90
N GLU A 1067 30.26 24.95 -18.53
CA GLU A 1067 30.80 24.36 -19.76
C GLU A 1067 32.20 23.76 -19.51
N PRO A 1068 32.58 22.67 -20.20
CA PRO A 1068 33.83 21.96 -19.91
C PRO A 1068 35.07 22.75 -20.36
N GLN A 1069 36.01 22.99 -19.45
CA GLN A 1069 37.37 23.41 -19.81
C GLN A 1069 38.13 22.26 -20.47
N SER A 1070 38.78 22.55 -21.59
CA SER A 1070 39.83 21.67 -22.11
C SER A 1070 41.01 21.67 -21.12
N LEU A 1071 41.27 20.53 -20.48
CA LEU A 1071 42.49 20.35 -19.70
C LEU A 1071 43.71 20.71 -20.59
N PRO A 1072 44.64 21.55 -20.13
CA PRO A 1072 45.89 21.76 -20.85
C PRO A 1072 46.64 20.41 -20.94
N LYS A 1073 46.92 20.01 -22.18
CA LYS A 1073 47.61 18.75 -22.52
C LYS A 1073 48.96 18.62 -21.82
#